data_AF-A0A7I8JU78-F1
#
_entry.id   AF-A0A7I8JU78-F1
#
_cell.length_a   1.000
_cell.length_b   1.000
_cell.length_c   1.000
_cell.angle_alpha   90.00
_cell.angle_beta   90.00
_cell.angle_gamma   90.00
#
_symmetry.space_group_name_H-M   'P 1'
#
loop_
_entity.id
_entity.type
_entity.pdbx_description
1 polymer ?
#
loop_
_entity_poly.entity_id
_entity_poly.type
_entity_poly.pdbx_seq_one_letter_code
_entity_poly.pdbx_strand_id
1 'polypeptide(L)'
;MMSRSYTNLLDLASGNFPAVGGGGGGGRAGKRLPRVMTVPGVVSELDDDQANSLASDVPSSLSQDRIIIVANLLPVKARRRGDGRGWSFSWDEESVLFQLKDGFPDDMEVLYVGSLSIDVDPGEQDDVSQILLERFKSVPAFLPDDICGKFYSGFCKQHLWSLFHYMLPFSGHHTGRFDRSLWEAYVAANKIFSQKVIEVINPEDDYVWVHDYHLMVVPSFLRRRFNRLRMGFFLHSPFPSSEIYRTLPVREEILKALLNADLIGFHTFDYARHFLSCCSRMLGLEYESKRGYIGLEYFGRTVGIKIMPVGIHMGLLEVGALRRTFEGKTVILGVDDLDIFKGINLKLLAFELMLKLHPSWQGNAVLIQIANPGRGRGRDLDEIQGEIQESCKRINDAFSSENYQPVVYIDCPLSYSERIAYYTIAECVIVTAVRDGMNLTPTKEYAGSFRVHRVLPLPQRAIRINPWNIESTAEAMNEAISMDESEKQLRHEKHYRYVSTHDVAYWSRSFLQDLERSCKDHFRRRCWGIGLGFGFRVVALDPSFRKLHLDAIVSAYERARSRAILLDYDGTRNVLFIVSGRRRDNLGKWFSPCEKLGIAAEHGYFMRWNRNEEWENCGQSTDFGWIQIAEPVMKLYTEATDGSSIEVKESALVWHYQDAEPGFGSAQAKEMLDHLESVLANEPVAVKSGQFIVEVKPSKGLVAHKILSSMREKGRRADFVMCIGDDRSDEDMFEGISSVTRDLVSPGAPIFACTVGQKPSKARYYLDDTAEVVTTLKALADASEYQSPSSSSEDEGEGSS
;
A
#
# COMPACT_ATOMS: atom_id res chain seq x y z
N MET A 1 29.70 19.56 23.05
CA MET A 1 28.61 20.37 23.63
C MET A 1 27.31 19.61 23.44
N MET A 2 26.82 19.02 24.52
CA MET A 2 25.50 18.40 24.61
C MET A 2 24.44 19.50 24.71
N SER A 3 23.34 19.39 23.97
CA SER A 3 22.09 20.07 24.32
C SER A 3 20.95 19.05 24.26
N ARG A 4 20.27 18.96 25.40
CA ARG A 4 19.20 18.03 25.76
C ARG A 4 17.86 18.52 25.23
N SER A 5 17.03 17.60 24.75
CA SER A 5 15.68 17.37 25.29
C SER A 5 15.05 16.15 24.60
N TYR A 6 15.40 14.97 25.14
CA TYR A 6 14.59 13.75 25.04
C TYR A 6 13.53 13.84 26.15
N THR A 7 12.27 13.95 25.76
CA THR A 7 11.03 13.85 26.59
C THR A 7 9.89 13.97 25.57
N ASN A 8 8.94 13.07 25.33
CA ASN A 8 8.57 11.75 25.85
C ASN A 8 8.03 10.94 24.66
N LEU A 9 8.72 9.88 24.25
CA LEU A 9 8.21 8.91 23.26
C LEU A 9 7.21 7.91 23.90
N LEU A 10 7.14 7.90 25.24
CA LEU A 10 6.26 7.05 26.05
C LEU A 10 4.81 7.58 26.13
N ASP A 11 4.57 8.89 26.01
CA ASP A 11 3.20 9.45 26.09
C ASP A 11 2.38 9.20 24.81
N LEU A 12 3.06 9.01 23.66
CA LEU A 12 2.43 8.50 22.44
C LEU A 12 2.08 7.00 22.52
N ALA A 13 2.74 6.26 23.40
CA ALA A 13 2.57 4.82 23.53
C ALA A 13 1.47 4.42 24.54
N SER A 14 1.15 5.25 25.53
CA SER A 14 0.22 4.91 26.62
C SER A 14 -1.22 5.38 26.42
N GLY A 15 -1.49 6.33 25.52
CA GLY A 15 -2.85 6.68 25.10
C GLY A 15 -3.79 7.17 26.21
N ASN A 16 -3.26 7.67 27.33
CA ASN A 16 -3.99 8.33 28.41
C ASN A 16 -3.58 9.81 28.46
N PHE A 17 -4.50 10.73 28.17
CA PHE A 17 -4.29 12.16 28.42
C PHE A 17 -5.14 12.61 29.61
N PRO A 18 -4.55 13.24 30.64
CA PRO A 18 -5.32 14.03 31.59
C PRO A 18 -5.72 15.36 30.94
N ALA A 19 -6.98 15.75 31.09
CA ALA A 19 -7.47 17.06 30.66
C ALA A 19 -6.70 18.18 31.37
N VAL A 20 -5.99 19.02 30.60
CA VAL A 20 -5.36 20.24 31.12
C VAL A 20 -6.41 21.36 31.08
N GLY A 21 -7.11 21.54 32.20
CA GLY A 21 -7.92 22.72 32.49
C GLY A 21 -7.14 23.63 33.45
N GLY A 22 -6.97 24.89 33.06
CA GLY A 22 -6.31 25.94 33.86
C GLY A 22 -7.00 26.17 35.21
N GLY A 23 -6.19 26.50 36.21
CA GLY A 23 -6.63 26.73 37.57
C GLY A 23 -7.52 27.96 37.74
N GLY A 24 -8.52 27.82 38.60
CA GLY A 24 -9.25 28.95 39.18
C GLY A 24 -10.64 28.57 39.71
N GLY A 25 -10.78 28.52 41.04
CA GLY A 25 -12.07 28.68 41.74
C GLY A 25 -12.80 27.39 42.11
N GLY A 26 -12.91 27.13 43.42
CA GLY A 26 -13.55 25.94 43.98
C GLY A 26 -15.07 25.95 43.96
N GLY A 27 -15.65 24.74 44.09
CA GLY A 27 -17.07 24.51 44.32
C GLY A 27 -17.44 23.03 44.22
N ARG A 28 -17.77 22.40 45.36
CA ARG A 28 -18.28 21.02 45.46
C ARG A 28 -19.69 20.90 44.82
N ALA A 29 -19.93 19.85 44.03
CA ALA A 29 -21.22 19.14 43.95
C ALA A 29 -21.07 17.77 43.26
N GLY A 30 -21.85 16.79 43.72
CA GLY A 30 -21.57 15.36 43.64
C GLY A 30 -21.80 14.66 42.30
N LYS A 31 -21.00 13.62 42.04
CA LYS A 31 -21.22 12.61 40.99
C LYS A 31 -21.82 11.35 41.61
N ARG A 32 -23.01 10.95 41.14
CA ARG A 32 -23.61 9.63 41.36
C ARG A 32 -22.90 8.62 40.43
N LEU A 33 -22.39 7.54 41.01
CA LEU A 33 -21.87 6.37 40.30
C LEU A 33 -23.04 5.40 40.00
N PRO A 34 -23.12 4.78 38.80
CA PRO A 34 -23.83 3.52 38.64
C PRO A 34 -22.93 2.34 39.01
N ARG A 35 -23.57 1.33 39.60
CA ARG A 35 -22.99 0.15 40.25
C ARG A 35 -22.34 -0.80 39.26
N VAL A 36 -21.05 -1.11 39.47
CA VAL A 36 -20.37 -2.30 38.96
C VAL A 36 -20.48 -3.39 40.02
N MET A 37 -21.01 -4.56 39.64
CA MET A 37 -20.95 -5.77 40.48
C MET A 37 -19.53 -6.33 40.40
N THR A 38 -18.81 -6.26 41.52
CA THR A 38 -17.55 -6.96 41.77
C THR A 38 -17.82 -8.35 42.34
N VAL A 39 -17.03 -9.34 41.93
CA VAL A 39 -16.58 -10.41 42.85
C VAL A 39 -15.08 -10.64 42.62
N PRO A 40 -14.26 -10.77 43.69
CA PRO A 40 -12.80 -10.64 43.65
C PRO A 40 -12.06 -11.99 43.67
N GLY A 41 -10.80 -12.02 43.22
CA GLY A 41 -9.94 -13.18 43.44
C GLY A 41 -8.53 -13.11 42.84
N VAL A 42 -7.59 -12.59 43.64
CA VAL A 42 -6.18 -13.01 43.82
C VAL A 42 -5.22 -13.07 42.61
N VAL A 43 -4.15 -12.29 42.75
CA VAL A 43 -2.92 -12.29 41.95
C VAL A 43 -2.08 -13.52 42.27
N SER A 44 -1.70 -14.30 41.25
CA SER A 44 -0.46 -15.09 41.25
C SER A 44 0.02 -15.32 39.82
N GLU A 45 1.28 -14.94 39.58
CA GLU A 45 2.11 -15.33 38.45
C GLU A 45 2.21 -16.87 38.38
N LEU A 46 2.19 -17.44 37.16
CA LEU A 46 3.01 -18.57 36.67
C LEU A 46 2.34 -19.28 35.46
N ASP A 47 3.18 -19.52 34.44
CA ASP A 47 3.16 -20.54 33.39
C ASP A 47 1.94 -20.68 32.45
N ASP A 48 2.15 -20.17 31.24
CA ASP A 48 1.37 -20.43 30.02
C ASP A 48 1.75 -21.81 29.46
N ASP A 49 1.00 -22.84 29.81
CA ASP A 49 0.92 -24.08 29.02
C ASP A 49 -0.49 -24.70 29.15
N GLN A 50 -1.11 -24.97 27.99
CA GLN A 50 -2.40 -25.65 27.78
C GLN A 50 -3.70 -24.85 28.02
N ALA A 51 -4.04 -23.98 27.07
CA ALA A 51 -5.44 -23.57 26.88
C ALA A 51 -6.20 -24.59 26.01
N ASN A 52 -6.80 -25.59 26.67
CA ASN A 52 -7.87 -26.39 26.07
C ASN A 52 -9.16 -25.56 25.97
N SER A 53 -9.72 -25.54 24.77
CA SER A 53 -10.98 -24.90 24.41
C SER A 53 -12.15 -25.35 25.29
N LEU A 54 -12.81 -24.39 25.95
CA LEU A 54 -14.18 -24.56 26.44
C LEU A 54 -15.10 -23.75 25.51
N ALA A 55 -15.44 -24.36 24.38
CA ALA A 55 -16.51 -23.87 23.51
C ALA A 55 -17.84 -24.02 24.25
N SER A 56 -18.64 -22.96 24.22
CA SER A 56 -20.05 -23.04 24.60
C SER A 56 -20.83 -23.66 23.43
N ASP A 57 -21.51 -24.78 23.71
CA ASP A 57 -22.38 -25.48 22.76
C ASP A 57 -23.67 -24.68 22.52
N VAL A 58 -23.60 -23.67 21.66
CA VAL A 58 -24.75 -23.19 20.89
C VAL A 58 -24.38 -23.39 19.42
N PRO A 59 -25.15 -24.15 18.63
CA PRO A 59 -24.81 -24.35 17.22
C PRO A 59 -24.96 -23.02 16.50
N SER A 60 -23.83 -22.34 16.27
CA SER A 60 -23.77 -21.14 15.45
C SER A 60 -24.30 -21.49 14.06
N SER A 61 -25.40 -20.85 13.69
CA SER A 61 -25.91 -20.80 12.33
C SER A 61 -24.76 -20.59 11.34
N LEU A 62 -24.71 -21.44 10.30
CA LEU A 62 -23.94 -21.33 9.06
C LEU A 62 -22.99 -20.12 9.00
N SER A 63 -21.68 -20.37 8.98
CA SER A 63 -20.63 -19.35 8.82
C SER A 63 -20.88 -18.50 7.57
N GLN A 64 -21.55 -17.36 7.74
CA GLN A 64 -21.72 -16.34 6.71
C GLN A 64 -20.48 -15.45 6.73
N ASP A 65 -19.79 -15.35 5.60
CA ASP A 65 -18.71 -14.37 5.43
C ASP A 65 -19.29 -12.96 5.64
N ARG A 66 -18.53 -12.10 6.32
CA ARG A 66 -18.97 -10.75 6.67
C ARG A 66 -17.91 -9.73 6.32
N ILE A 67 -18.36 -8.57 5.85
CA ILE A 67 -17.50 -7.44 5.53
C ILE A 67 -17.90 -6.19 6.31
N ILE A 68 -16.90 -5.54 6.90
CA ILE A 68 -17.05 -4.30 7.65
C ILE A 68 -16.48 -3.16 6.81
N ILE A 69 -17.36 -2.26 6.38
CA ILE A 69 -17.04 -1.06 5.61
C ILE A 69 -16.78 0.09 6.57
N VAL A 70 -15.57 0.65 6.55
CA VAL A 70 -15.15 1.71 7.47
C VAL A 70 -14.91 3.00 6.69
N ALA A 71 -15.69 4.02 6.97
CA ALA A 71 -15.61 5.32 6.29
C ALA A 71 -15.84 6.47 7.26
N ASN A 72 -15.46 7.70 6.85
CA ASN A 72 -15.67 8.88 7.69
C ASN A 72 -17.16 9.11 8.04
N LEU A 73 -18.05 8.89 7.07
CA LEU A 73 -19.50 9.06 7.24
C LEU A 73 -20.22 7.74 6.97
N LEU A 74 -21.23 7.45 7.79
CA LEU A 74 -22.17 6.35 7.54
C LEU A 74 -23.04 6.67 6.31
N PRO A 75 -23.46 5.65 5.54
CA PRO A 75 -24.42 5.80 4.45
C PRO A 75 -25.87 5.96 4.97
N VAL A 76 -26.07 6.73 6.05
CA VAL A 76 -27.36 6.93 6.72
C VAL A 76 -27.63 8.43 6.86
N LYS A 77 -28.82 8.87 6.42
CA LYS A 77 -29.34 10.22 6.66
C LYS A 77 -30.01 10.26 8.03
N ALA A 78 -29.45 11.04 8.94
CA ALA A 78 -30.03 11.28 10.26
C ALA A 78 -30.70 12.66 10.31
N ARG A 79 -31.91 12.73 10.87
CA ARG A 79 -32.63 13.98 11.14
C ARG A 79 -33.27 13.94 12.52
N ARG A 80 -33.14 15.01 13.29
CA ARG A 80 -33.91 15.18 14.54
C ARG A 80 -35.38 15.42 14.18
N ARG A 81 -36.31 14.73 14.84
CA ARG A 81 -37.75 14.92 14.58
C ARG A 81 -38.20 16.30 15.09
N GLY A 82 -39.12 16.92 14.36
CA GLY A 82 -39.62 18.28 14.68
C GLY A 82 -40.43 18.36 15.99
N ASP A 83 -40.84 17.23 16.55
CA ASP A 83 -41.48 17.12 17.87
C ASP A 83 -40.48 17.15 19.04
N GLY A 84 -39.17 17.21 18.75
CA GLY A 84 -38.09 17.18 19.73
C GLY A 84 -37.92 15.84 20.43
N ARG A 85 -38.65 14.79 20.02
CA ARG A 85 -38.62 13.46 20.65
C ARG A 85 -38.04 12.42 19.68
N GLY A 86 -36.71 12.40 19.62
CA GLY A 86 -35.94 11.34 18.98
C GLY A 86 -35.57 11.60 17.52
N TRP A 87 -35.10 10.52 16.89
CA TRP A 87 -34.36 10.56 15.63
C TRP A 87 -35.13 9.86 14.49
N SER A 88 -34.94 10.37 13.27
CA SER A 88 -35.38 9.73 12.03
C SER A 88 -34.15 9.36 11.21
N PHE A 89 -34.08 8.09 10.81
CA PHE A 89 -32.98 7.55 10.01
C PHE A 89 -33.53 6.97 8.71
N SER A 90 -32.82 7.17 7.62
CA SER A 90 -33.06 6.51 6.33
C SER A 90 -31.72 6.22 5.65
N TRP A 91 -31.68 5.20 4.79
CA TRP A 91 -30.50 4.96 3.97
C TRP A 91 -30.21 6.14 3.04
N ASP A 92 -28.94 6.42 2.81
CA ASP A 92 -28.51 7.28 1.71
C ASP A 92 -28.30 6.46 0.45
N GLU A 93 -29.37 6.29 -0.33
CA GLU A 93 -29.36 5.51 -1.58
C GLU A 93 -28.40 6.07 -2.64
N GLU A 94 -27.96 7.32 -2.52
CA GLU A 94 -26.98 7.96 -3.41
C GLU A 94 -25.51 7.72 -3.01
N SER A 95 -25.30 7.13 -1.83
CA SER A 95 -23.97 6.84 -1.31
C SER A 95 -23.38 5.63 -2.03
N VAL A 96 -22.17 5.81 -2.58
CA VAL A 96 -21.39 4.69 -3.16
C VAL A 96 -21.14 3.60 -2.10
N LEU A 97 -21.00 4.01 -0.83
CA LEU A 97 -20.81 3.07 0.29
C LEU A 97 -22.07 2.24 0.58
N PHE A 98 -23.26 2.74 0.24
CA PHE A 98 -24.46 1.92 0.29
C PHE A 98 -24.54 0.98 -0.91
N GLN A 99 -24.32 1.52 -2.12
CA GLN A 99 -24.46 0.80 -3.38
C GLN A 99 -23.43 -0.33 -3.57
N LEU A 100 -22.28 -0.28 -2.90
CA LEU A 100 -21.26 -1.33 -3.01
C LEU A 100 -21.70 -2.69 -2.47
N LYS A 101 -22.77 -2.74 -1.66
CA LYS A 101 -23.30 -4.02 -1.16
C LYS A 101 -23.81 -4.90 -2.30
N ASP A 102 -24.25 -4.29 -3.41
CA ASP A 102 -24.83 -4.98 -4.56
C ASP A 102 -23.77 -5.78 -5.35
N GLY A 103 -22.48 -5.57 -5.08
CA GLY A 103 -21.40 -6.36 -5.66
C GLY A 103 -21.02 -7.59 -4.86
N PHE A 104 -21.45 -7.70 -3.60
CA PHE A 104 -21.12 -8.82 -2.73
C PHE A 104 -22.08 -9.99 -2.91
N PRO A 105 -21.71 -11.21 -2.46
CA PRO A 105 -22.62 -12.35 -2.42
C PRO A 105 -23.87 -12.07 -1.58
N ASP A 106 -25.03 -12.61 -1.99
CA ASP A 106 -26.32 -12.38 -1.31
C ASP A 106 -26.33 -12.86 0.16
N ASP A 107 -25.47 -13.82 0.49
CA ASP A 107 -25.30 -14.39 1.82
C ASP A 107 -24.26 -13.67 2.68
N MET A 108 -23.51 -12.70 2.13
CA MET A 108 -22.50 -11.93 2.85
C MET A 108 -23.15 -10.80 3.66
N GLU A 109 -22.92 -10.77 4.98
CA GLU A 109 -23.39 -9.66 5.82
C GLU A 109 -22.49 -8.42 5.64
N VAL A 110 -23.10 -7.25 5.48
CA VAL A 110 -22.38 -5.97 5.36
C VAL A 110 -22.67 -5.10 6.59
N LEU A 111 -21.62 -4.77 7.33
CA LEU A 111 -21.66 -3.82 8.45
C LEU A 111 -20.97 -2.52 8.05
N TYR A 112 -21.45 -1.40 8.60
CA TYR A 112 -20.89 -0.08 8.37
C TYR A 112 -20.36 0.53 9.67
N VAL A 113 -19.17 1.12 9.63
CA VAL A 113 -18.59 1.89 10.75
C VAL A 113 -18.28 3.29 10.24
N GLY A 114 -18.83 4.31 10.88
CA GLY A 114 -18.68 5.69 10.43
C GLY A 114 -19.27 6.74 11.39
N SER A 115 -19.01 8.03 11.19
CA SER A 115 -19.70 9.10 11.92
C SER A 115 -21.02 9.48 11.25
N LEU A 116 -21.92 10.11 12.01
CA LEU A 116 -23.11 10.76 11.46
C LEU A 116 -22.77 12.18 10.99
N SER A 117 -23.54 12.71 10.03
CA SER A 117 -23.40 14.09 9.55
C SER A 117 -23.96 15.14 10.52
N ILE A 118 -24.56 14.71 11.61
CA ILE A 118 -25.18 15.54 12.65
C ILE A 118 -24.62 15.15 14.01
N ASP A 119 -24.46 16.15 14.87
CA ASP A 119 -24.02 15.93 16.24
C ASP A 119 -25.15 15.31 17.09
N VAL A 120 -24.78 14.37 17.95
CA VAL A 120 -25.70 13.61 18.79
C VAL A 120 -25.28 13.79 20.24
N ASP A 121 -26.20 14.34 21.04
CA ASP A 121 -26.02 14.59 22.46
C ASP A 121 -25.53 13.30 23.17
N PRO A 122 -24.48 13.36 24.03
CA PRO A 122 -23.91 12.17 24.67
C PRO A 122 -24.91 11.29 25.43
N GLY A 123 -26.00 11.89 25.94
CA GLY A 123 -27.06 11.15 26.63
C GLY A 123 -27.99 10.34 25.69
N GLU A 124 -27.97 10.60 24.39
CA GLU A 124 -28.77 9.91 23.37
C GLU A 124 -27.94 8.94 22.51
N GLN A 125 -26.61 8.93 22.68
CA GLN A 125 -25.69 8.16 21.81
C GLN A 125 -25.89 6.64 21.89
N ASP A 126 -26.22 6.10 23.07
CA ASP A 126 -26.47 4.66 23.24
C ASP A 126 -27.75 4.23 22.49
N ASP A 127 -28.84 4.99 22.65
CA ASP A 127 -30.12 4.73 21.97
C ASP A 127 -29.96 4.84 20.45
N VAL A 128 -29.24 5.87 19.97
CA VAL A 128 -28.94 6.04 18.53
C VAL A 128 -28.09 4.88 18.00
N SER A 129 -27.07 4.44 18.76
CA SER A 129 -26.21 3.32 18.37
C SER A 129 -26.99 2.02 18.22
N GLN A 130 -27.90 1.75 19.17
CA GLN A 130 -28.72 0.55 19.12
C GLN A 130 -29.66 0.57 17.91
N ILE A 131 -30.33 1.69 17.64
CA ILE A 131 -31.22 1.83 16.48
C ILE A 131 -30.45 1.64 15.16
N LEU A 132 -29.27 2.23 15.04
CA LEU A 132 -28.43 2.12 13.84
C LEU A 132 -27.90 0.71 13.63
N LEU A 133 -27.50 0.01 14.70
CA LEU A 133 -27.00 -1.35 14.59
C LEU A 133 -28.13 -2.33 14.19
N GLU A 134 -29.28 -2.25 14.85
CA GLU A 134 -30.40 -3.17 14.62
C GLU A 134 -31.05 -2.97 13.24
N ARG A 135 -31.28 -1.72 12.84
CA ARG A 135 -32.05 -1.41 11.61
C ARG A 135 -31.18 -1.15 10.39
N PHE A 136 -29.97 -0.64 10.60
CA PHE A 136 -29.08 -0.19 9.53
C PHE A 136 -27.72 -0.90 9.54
N LYS A 137 -27.50 -1.91 10.40
CA LYS A 137 -26.23 -2.64 10.47
C LYS A 137 -25.02 -1.68 10.54
N SER A 138 -25.22 -0.55 11.24
CA SER A 138 -24.33 0.59 11.24
C SER A 138 -23.90 0.93 12.67
N VAL A 139 -22.60 1.09 12.87
CA VAL A 139 -21.98 1.42 14.15
C VAL A 139 -21.50 2.88 14.08
N PRO A 140 -22.13 3.80 14.82
CA PRO A 140 -21.71 5.19 14.81
C PRO A 140 -20.40 5.40 15.60
N ALA A 141 -19.48 6.14 15.00
CA ALA A 141 -18.30 6.70 15.66
C ALA A 141 -18.58 8.16 16.05
N PHE A 142 -18.91 8.39 17.33
CA PHE A 142 -19.08 9.74 17.86
C PHE A 142 -17.71 10.35 18.18
N LEU A 143 -17.42 11.47 17.53
CA LEU A 143 -16.17 12.22 17.74
C LEU A 143 -16.46 13.39 18.68
N PRO A 144 -15.67 13.58 19.75
CA PRO A 144 -15.73 14.77 20.57
C PRO A 144 -15.54 16.05 19.75
N ASP A 145 -16.24 17.14 20.09
CA ASP A 145 -16.20 18.41 19.34
C ASP A 145 -14.79 18.99 19.18
N ASP A 146 -13.96 18.87 20.22
CA ASP A 146 -12.58 19.35 20.24
C ASP A 146 -11.67 18.59 19.26
N ILE A 147 -12.02 17.35 18.96
CA ILE A 147 -11.33 16.48 17.99
C ILE A 147 -11.95 16.66 16.60
N CYS A 148 -13.28 16.66 16.48
CA CYS A 148 -14.02 16.63 15.23
C CYS A 148 -13.58 17.77 14.27
N GLY A 149 -13.55 19.01 14.78
CA GLY A 149 -13.12 20.17 13.98
C GLY A 149 -11.66 20.10 13.54
N LYS A 150 -10.75 19.69 14.44
CA LYS A 150 -9.32 19.56 14.15
C LYS A 150 -9.01 18.41 13.20
N PHE A 151 -9.70 17.29 13.35
CA PHE A 151 -9.57 16.12 12.50
C PHE A 151 -10.08 16.38 11.09
N TYR A 152 -11.35 16.79 10.96
CA TYR A 152 -12.00 16.87 9.66
C TYR A 152 -11.68 18.20 8.95
N SER A 153 -12.04 19.33 9.56
CA SER A 153 -11.80 20.64 8.92
C SER A 153 -10.31 20.99 8.90
N GLY A 154 -9.56 20.71 9.98
CA GLY A 154 -8.12 20.95 10.05
C GLY A 154 -7.30 19.97 9.21
N PHE A 155 -7.02 18.79 9.74
CA PHE A 155 -6.07 17.86 9.10
C PHE A 155 -6.57 17.30 7.76
N CYS A 156 -7.82 16.84 7.68
CA CYS A 156 -8.33 16.23 6.46
C CYS A 156 -8.54 17.27 5.35
N LYS A 157 -9.27 18.36 5.60
CA LYS A 157 -9.64 19.35 4.57
C LYS A 157 -8.60 20.42 4.31
N GLN A 158 -7.97 21.00 5.33
CA GLN A 158 -6.96 22.04 5.08
C GLN A 158 -5.61 21.45 4.64
N HIS A 159 -5.17 20.34 5.24
CA HIS A 159 -3.85 19.76 4.95
C HIS A 159 -3.90 18.64 3.89
N LEU A 160 -4.54 17.50 4.17
CA LEU A 160 -4.48 16.33 3.27
C LEU A 160 -5.13 16.60 1.92
N TRP A 161 -6.35 17.15 1.91
CA TRP A 161 -7.09 17.45 0.68
C TRP A 161 -6.29 18.40 -0.21
N SER A 162 -5.81 19.52 0.34
CA SER A 162 -4.98 20.48 -0.40
C SER A 162 -3.70 19.85 -0.96
N LEU A 163 -2.97 19.09 -0.13
CA LEU A 163 -1.74 18.44 -0.52
C LEU A 163 -1.96 17.42 -1.65
N PHE A 164 -2.98 16.58 -1.52
CA PHE A 164 -3.30 15.54 -2.51
C PHE A 164 -3.77 16.13 -3.84
N HIS A 165 -4.26 17.38 -3.82
CA HIS A 165 -4.63 18.16 -4.99
C HIS A 165 -3.55 19.17 -5.41
N TYR A 166 -2.30 18.95 -4.99
CA TYR A 166 -1.11 19.72 -5.43
C TYR A 166 -1.10 21.19 -5.00
N MET A 167 -1.85 21.54 -3.95
CA MET A 167 -1.79 22.86 -3.33
C MET A 167 -0.87 22.82 -2.10
N LEU A 168 0.31 23.44 -2.24
CA LEU A 168 1.27 23.56 -1.13
C LEU A 168 0.97 24.82 -0.29
N PRO A 169 1.26 24.79 1.02
CA PRO A 169 1.14 25.94 1.91
C PRO A 169 2.26 26.96 1.68
N PHE A 170 2.16 27.72 0.60
CA PHE A 170 3.09 28.82 0.31
C PHE A 170 2.84 30.06 1.16
N SER A 171 1.60 30.26 1.64
CA SER A 171 1.22 31.39 2.49
C SER A 171 0.37 30.93 3.68
N GLY A 172 0.39 31.70 4.77
CA GLY A 172 -0.48 31.45 5.93
C GLY A 172 -1.97 31.67 5.68
N HIS A 173 -2.35 32.08 4.46
CA HIS A 173 -3.72 32.47 4.13
C HIS A 173 -4.57 31.31 3.61
N HIS A 174 -4.01 30.34 2.88
CA HIS A 174 -4.81 29.33 2.15
C HIS A 174 -4.81 27.92 2.77
N THR A 175 -3.70 27.43 3.35
CA THR A 175 -3.63 26.03 3.82
C THR A 175 -2.92 25.84 5.17
N GLY A 176 -2.47 26.93 5.79
CA GLY A 176 -1.81 26.92 7.10
C GLY A 176 -0.46 26.19 7.11
N ARG A 177 0.41 26.50 8.08
CA ARG A 177 1.60 25.67 8.34
C ARG A 177 1.17 24.36 9.01
N PHE A 178 1.94 23.29 8.83
CA PHE A 178 1.67 22.02 9.51
C PHE A 178 1.58 22.23 11.04
N ASP A 179 0.44 21.86 11.61
CA ASP A 179 0.22 21.86 13.05
C ASP A 179 0.18 20.42 13.58
N ARG A 180 1.08 20.14 14.53
CA ARG A 180 1.18 18.83 15.18
C ARG A 180 -0.10 18.46 15.93
N SER A 181 -0.84 19.44 16.46
CA SER A 181 -2.09 19.22 17.18
C SER A 181 -3.20 18.69 16.27
N LEU A 182 -3.20 19.06 14.99
CA LEU A 182 -4.13 18.55 13.98
C LEU A 182 -3.83 17.10 13.64
N TRP A 183 -2.54 16.74 13.54
CA TRP A 183 -2.13 15.34 13.39
C TRP A 183 -2.52 14.49 14.60
N GLU A 184 -2.37 15.01 15.82
CA GLU A 184 -2.80 14.29 17.04
C GLU A 184 -4.30 14.05 17.05
N ALA A 185 -5.10 15.05 16.69
CA ALA A 185 -6.54 14.91 16.54
C ALA A 185 -6.89 13.88 15.45
N TYR A 186 -6.14 13.85 14.34
CA TYR A 186 -6.33 12.85 13.28
C TYR A 186 -6.07 11.43 13.76
N VAL A 187 -4.97 11.21 14.48
CA VAL A 187 -4.62 9.92 15.07
C VAL A 187 -5.65 9.52 16.14
N ALA A 188 -6.11 10.46 16.97
CA ALA A 188 -7.13 10.22 17.99
C ALA A 188 -8.49 9.85 17.39
N ALA A 189 -8.94 10.55 16.35
CA ALA A 189 -10.16 10.21 15.63
C ALA A 189 -10.06 8.80 15.02
N ASN A 190 -8.98 8.51 14.29
CA ASN A 190 -8.74 7.18 13.71
C ASN A 190 -8.70 6.06 14.76
N LYS A 191 -8.19 6.35 15.96
CA LYS A 191 -8.24 5.42 17.10
C LYS A 191 -9.69 5.13 17.50
N ILE A 192 -10.56 6.14 17.58
CA ILE A 192 -11.99 5.96 17.88
C ILE A 192 -12.67 5.10 16.80
N PHE A 193 -12.43 5.37 15.51
CA PHE A 193 -12.94 4.51 14.43
C PHE A 193 -12.46 3.07 14.57
N SER A 194 -11.16 2.86 14.87
CA SER A 194 -10.63 1.51 15.07
C SER A 194 -11.25 0.78 16.27
N GLN A 195 -11.59 1.50 17.35
CA GLN A 195 -12.28 0.92 18.51
C GLN A 195 -13.70 0.46 18.13
N LYS A 196 -14.42 1.25 17.33
CA LYS A 196 -15.74 0.87 16.82
C LYS A 196 -15.72 -0.36 15.91
N VAL A 197 -14.68 -0.54 15.11
CA VAL A 197 -14.47 -1.78 14.36
C VAL A 197 -14.21 -2.95 15.31
N ILE A 198 -13.34 -2.76 16.32
CA ILE A 198 -12.99 -3.81 17.29
C ILE A 198 -14.21 -4.27 18.10
N GLU A 199 -15.18 -3.41 18.37
CA GLU A 199 -16.42 -3.75 19.09
C GLU A 199 -17.27 -4.81 18.37
N VAL A 200 -17.20 -4.91 17.04
CA VAL A 200 -18.10 -5.76 16.24
C VAL A 200 -17.39 -6.86 15.45
N ILE A 201 -16.07 -6.80 15.30
CA ILE A 201 -15.30 -7.68 14.41
C ILE A 201 -15.10 -9.09 14.97
N ASN A 202 -15.24 -10.09 14.11
CA ASN A 202 -14.70 -11.43 14.27
C ASN A 202 -13.40 -11.51 13.44
N PRO A 203 -12.21 -11.42 14.06
CA PRO A 203 -10.95 -11.23 13.34
C PRO A 203 -10.50 -12.43 12.49
N GLU A 204 -11.02 -13.63 12.77
CA GLU A 204 -10.70 -14.82 11.99
C GLU A 204 -11.56 -14.88 10.72
N ASP A 205 -12.82 -14.44 10.77
CA ASP A 205 -13.83 -14.64 9.72
C ASP A 205 -14.17 -13.38 8.89
N ASP A 206 -13.95 -12.18 9.43
CA ASP A 206 -14.38 -10.95 8.79
C ASP A 206 -13.34 -10.35 7.84
N TYR A 207 -13.85 -9.64 6.83
CA TYR A 207 -13.10 -8.67 6.04
C TYR A 207 -13.33 -7.25 6.58
N VAL A 208 -12.29 -6.42 6.57
CA VAL A 208 -12.41 -4.98 6.84
C VAL A 208 -11.98 -4.20 5.61
N TRP A 209 -12.84 -3.29 5.15
CA TRP A 209 -12.55 -2.41 4.02
C TRP A 209 -12.60 -0.95 4.46
N VAL A 210 -11.42 -0.32 4.55
CA VAL A 210 -11.26 1.07 4.98
C VAL A 210 -11.26 2.01 3.78
N HIS A 211 -11.97 3.12 3.87
CA HIS A 211 -12.12 4.08 2.78
C HIS A 211 -11.55 5.46 3.09
N ASP A 212 -10.80 5.95 2.09
CA ASP A 212 -10.39 7.33 1.86
C ASP A 212 -9.36 7.93 2.83
N TYR A 213 -8.88 9.14 2.49
CA TYR A 213 -7.79 9.85 3.18
C TYR A 213 -8.08 10.19 4.65
N HIS A 214 -9.34 10.16 5.07
CA HIS A 214 -9.74 10.41 6.45
C HIS A 214 -9.23 9.32 7.41
N LEU A 215 -9.07 8.09 6.91
CA LEU A 215 -8.85 6.89 7.73
C LEU A 215 -7.55 6.13 7.39
N MET A 216 -6.53 6.82 6.87
CA MET A 216 -5.30 6.18 6.37
C MET A 216 -4.49 5.49 7.45
N VAL A 217 -4.70 5.82 8.73
CA VAL A 217 -3.97 5.22 9.86
C VAL A 217 -4.75 4.16 10.63
N VAL A 218 -6.04 3.95 10.33
CA VAL A 218 -6.84 2.84 10.86
C VAL A 218 -6.17 1.47 10.63
N PRO A 219 -5.56 1.18 9.45
CA PRO A 219 -4.94 -0.12 9.23
C PRO A 219 -3.86 -0.50 10.25
N SER A 220 -3.03 0.45 10.71
CA SER A 220 -2.04 0.19 11.77
C SER A 220 -2.69 -0.19 13.10
N PHE A 221 -3.78 0.49 13.48
CA PHE A 221 -4.46 0.20 14.75
C PHE A 221 -5.06 -1.20 14.76
N LEU A 222 -5.73 -1.58 13.66
CA LEU A 222 -6.37 -2.88 13.54
C LEU A 222 -5.33 -4.01 13.42
N ARG A 223 -4.31 -3.84 12.57
CA ARG A 223 -3.26 -4.86 12.38
C ARG A 223 -2.47 -5.12 13.65
N ARG A 224 -2.25 -4.10 14.49
CA ARG A 224 -1.58 -4.25 15.79
C ARG A 224 -2.38 -5.10 16.78
N ARG A 225 -3.71 -5.07 16.70
CA ARG A 225 -4.58 -5.91 17.52
C ARG A 225 -4.77 -7.30 16.93
N PHE A 226 -4.86 -7.37 15.60
CA PHE A 226 -5.16 -8.58 14.85
C PHE A 226 -4.18 -8.75 13.68
N ASN A 227 -3.07 -9.45 13.91
CA ASN A 227 -1.98 -9.59 12.93
C ASN A 227 -2.44 -10.25 11.60
N ARG A 228 -3.47 -11.09 11.65
CA ARG A 228 -3.98 -11.87 10.50
C ARG A 228 -5.23 -11.32 9.84
N LEU A 229 -5.78 -10.22 10.35
CA LEU A 229 -7.01 -9.63 9.85
C LEU A 229 -6.97 -9.40 8.33
N ARG A 230 -8.06 -9.72 7.63
CA ARG A 230 -8.17 -9.52 6.18
C ARG A 230 -8.62 -8.09 5.91
N MET A 231 -7.73 -7.27 5.35
CA MET A 231 -7.94 -5.82 5.32
C MET A 231 -7.62 -5.18 3.97
N GLY A 232 -8.60 -4.51 3.41
CA GLY A 232 -8.46 -3.64 2.25
C GLY A 232 -8.47 -2.16 2.62
N PHE A 233 -7.79 -1.34 1.83
CA PHE A 233 -7.89 0.11 1.85
C PHE A 233 -8.18 0.63 0.44
N PHE A 234 -9.06 1.61 0.27
CA PHE A 234 -9.28 2.26 -1.03
C PHE A 234 -9.23 3.79 -0.91
N LEU A 235 -8.36 4.43 -1.69
CA LEU A 235 -8.25 5.89 -1.75
C LEU A 235 -9.13 6.46 -2.86
N HIS A 236 -10.10 7.31 -2.49
CA HIS A 236 -10.99 7.96 -3.45
C HIS A 236 -10.45 9.30 -3.97
N SER A 237 -9.52 9.90 -3.23
CA SER A 237 -8.79 11.09 -3.66
C SER A 237 -7.59 10.76 -4.56
N PRO A 238 -7.02 11.75 -5.29
CA PRO A 238 -5.74 11.57 -5.94
C PRO A 238 -4.65 11.20 -4.94
N PHE A 239 -3.62 10.50 -5.40
CA PHE A 239 -2.37 10.36 -4.66
C PHE A 239 -1.29 11.23 -5.32
N PRO A 240 -0.67 12.18 -4.59
CA PRO A 240 0.24 13.15 -5.21
C PRO A 240 1.60 12.52 -5.54
N SER A 241 2.35 13.15 -6.44
CA SER A 241 3.72 12.74 -6.76
C SER A 241 4.62 12.78 -5.52
N SER A 242 5.70 12.00 -5.55
CA SER A 242 6.65 11.93 -4.44
C SER A 242 7.28 13.29 -4.06
N GLU A 243 7.42 14.19 -5.04
CA GLU A 243 7.89 15.56 -4.83
C GLU A 243 6.95 16.43 -3.98
N ILE A 244 5.64 16.23 -4.14
CA ILE A 244 4.62 16.93 -3.35
C ILE A 244 4.42 16.19 -2.02
N TYR A 245 4.29 14.86 -2.07
CA TYR A 245 4.06 14.03 -0.89
C TYR A 245 5.16 14.17 0.17
N ARG A 246 6.44 14.33 -0.24
CA ARG A 246 7.56 14.51 0.69
C ARG A 246 7.49 15.77 1.54
N THR A 247 6.68 16.76 1.14
CA THR A 247 6.46 17.97 1.94
C THR A 247 5.64 17.71 3.19
N LEU A 248 4.90 16.59 3.26
CA LEU A 248 4.15 16.18 4.44
C LEU A 248 5.12 15.73 5.56
N PRO A 249 5.07 16.33 6.76
CA PRO A 249 5.96 15.95 7.85
C PRO A 249 5.74 14.52 8.35
N VAL A 250 4.50 14.01 8.29
CA VAL A 250 4.07 12.67 8.77
C VAL A 250 3.94 11.64 7.63
N ARG A 251 4.67 11.85 6.54
CA ARG A 251 4.64 11.04 5.32
C ARG A 251 4.97 9.58 5.56
N GLU A 252 5.96 9.28 6.40
CA GLU A 252 6.38 7.90 6.64
C GLU A 252 5.35 7.13 7.45
N GLU A 253 4.76 7.77 8.46
CA GLU A 253 3.73 7.19 9.33
C GLU A 253 2.51 6.79 8.51
N ILE A 254 2.08 7.65 7.58
CA ILE A 254 0.93 7.36 6.71
C ILE A 254 1.26 6.22 5.73
N LEU A 255 2.44 6.22 5.07
CA LEU A 255 2.82 5.12 4.17
C LEU A 255 2.91 3.79 4.92
N LYS A 256 3.61 3.76 6.06
CA LYS A 256 3.73 2.58 6.91
C LYS A 256 2.36 2.10 7.39
N ALA A 257 1.44 3.03 7.67
CA ALA A 257 0.10 2.66 8.04
C ALA A 257 -0.68 2.00 6.90
N LEU A 258 -0.67 2.58 5.70
CA LEU A 258 -1.29 1.95 4.53
C LEU A 258 -0.71 0.56 4.23
N LEU A 259 0.60 0.36 4.40
CA LEU A 259 1.28 -0.92 4.21
C LEU A 259 0.91 -2.00 5.24
N ASN A 260 0.10 -1.67 6.26
CA ASN A 260 -0.55 -2.66 7.14
C ASN A 260 -1.85 -3.24 6.55
N ALA A 261 -2.36 -2.72 5.43
CA ALA A 261 -3.39 -3.36 4.63
C ALA A 261 -2.83 -4.51 3.78
N ASP A 262 -3.70 -5.33 3.22
CA ASP A 262 -3.36 -6.47 2.33
C ASP A 262 -3.63 -6.14 0.86
N LEU A 263 -4.60 -5.25 0.62
CA LEU A 263 -4.91 -4.71 -0.69
C LEU A 263 -5.13 -3.19 -0.59
N ILE A 264 -4.42 -2.42 -1.41
CA ILE A 264 -4.58 -0.95 -1.51
C ILE A 264 -5.12 -0.61 -2.90
N GLY A 265 -6.27 0.05 -2.93
CA GLY A 265 -6.97 0.44 -4.15
C GLY A 265 -6.83 1.91 -4.51
N PHE A 266 -6.68 2.19 -5.80
CA PHE A 266 -6.67 3.53 -6.39
C PHE A 266 -7.56 3.58 -7.64
N HIS A 267 -8.06 4.76 -7.97
CA HIS A 267 -8.87 4.96 -9.18
C HIS A 267 -8.09 4.82 -10.50
N THR A 268 -6.86 5.33 -10.55
CA THR A 268 -6.06 5.42 -11.78
C THR A 268 -4.66 4.84 -11.57
N PHE A 269 -4.03 4.44 -12.68
CA PHE A 269 -2.66 3.95 -12.66
C PHE A 269 -1.69 5.04 -12.19
N ASP A 270 -1.94 6.31 -12.50
CA ASP A 270 -1.07 7.41 -12.05
C ASP A 270 -1.03 7.55 -10.53
N TYR A 271 -2.18 7.43 -9.85
CA TYR A 271 -2.22 7.50 -8.39
C TYR A 271 -1.46 6.32 -7.76
N ALA A 272 -1.69 5.11 -8.28
CA ALA A 272 -0.96 3.93 -7.83
C ALA A 272 0.56 4.06 -8.08
N ARG A 273 0.95 4.54 -9.26
CA ARG A 273 2.36 4.79 -9.62
C ARG A 273 3.01 5.80 -8.68
N HIS A 274 2.31 6.86 -8.31
CA HIS A 274 2.80 7.84 -7.35
C HIS A 274 2.97 7.26 -5.94
N PHE A 275 2.01 6.45 -5.48
CA PHE A 275 2.13 5.72 -4.22
C PHE A 275 3.34 4.77 -4.21
N LEU A 276 3.51 3.98 -5.28
CA LEU A 276 4.64 3.08 -5.46
C LEU A 276 5.98 3.82 -5.48
N SER A 277 6.04 4.97 -6.17
CA SER A 277 7.22 5.84 -6.17
C SER A 277 7.55 6.36 -4.77
N CYS A 278 6.54 6.71 -3.97
CA CYS A 278 6.76 7.12 -2.58
C CYS A 278 7.29 5.96 -1.72
N CYS A 279 6.73 4.75 -1.86
CA CYS A 279 7.21 3.56 -1.15
C CYS A 279 8.67 3.24 -1.51
N SER A 280 9.02 3.31 -2.79
CA SER A 280 10.39 3.08 -3.26
C SER A 280 11.35 4.14 -2.74
N ARG A 281 11.05 5.44 -2.94
CA ARG A 281 11.97 6.53 -2.58
C ARG A 281 12.11 6.75 -1.07
N MET A 282 11.05 6.53 -0.29
CA MET A 282 11.05 6.81 1.15
C MET A 282 11.35 5.59 2.01
N LEU A 283 10.98 4.39 1.55
CA LEU A 283 11.08 3.15 2.34
C LEU A 283 12.01 2.12 1.69
N GLY A 284 12.56 2.38 0.51
CA GLY A 284 13.42 1.44 -0.21
C GLY A 284 12.69 0.19 -0.71
N LEU A 285 11.37 0.25 -0.85
CA LEU A 285 10.55 -0.90 -1.24
C LEU A 285 10.46 -1.03 -2.76
N GLU A 286 10.80 -2.22 -3.27
CA GLU A 286 10.60 -2.59 -4.66
C GLU A 286 9.21 -3.21 -4.84
N TYR A 287 8.59 -2.98 -5.99
CA TYR A 287 7.33 -3.62 -6.36
C TYR A 287 7.54 -4.52 -7.56
N GLU A 288 6.83 -5.65 -7.59
CA GLU A 288 6.83 -6.56 -8.71
C GLU A 288 5.49 -6.47 -9.46
N SER A 289 5.55 -6.54 -10.78
CA SER A 289 4.35 -6.70 -11.63
C SER A 289 4.39 -8.07 -12.28
N LYS A 290 3.48 -8.96 -11.90
CA LYS A 290 3.37 -10.32 -12.44
C LYS A 290 1.97 -10.56 -12.98
N ARG A 291 1.84 -10.82 -14.28
CA ARG A 291 0.57 -11.14 -14.96
C ARG A 291 -0.56 -10.12 -14.69
N GLY A 292 -0.23 -8.83 -14.65
CA GLY A 292 -1.19 -7.75 -14.39
C GLY A 292 -1.49 -7.47 -12.91
N TYR A 293 -0.87 -8.21 -11.98
CA TYR A 293 -0.93 -7.94 -10.55
C TYR A 293 0.30 -7.19 -10.09
N ILE A 294 0.10 -6.09 -9.37
CA ILE A 294 1.17 -5.31 -8.76
C ILE A 294 1.20 -5.64 -7.26
N GLY A 295 2.36 -6.04 -6.76
CA GLY A 295 2.56 -6.38 -5.35
C GLY A 295 3.83 -5.74 -4.80
N LEU A 296 3.75 -5.26 -3.55
CA LEU A 296 4.88 -4.81 -2.76
C LEU A 296 5.23 -5.88 -1.73
N GLU A 297 6.48 -6.30 -1.66
CA GLU A 297 6.93 -7.12 -0.53
C GLU A 297 7.18 -6.23 0.69
N TYR A 298 6.51 -6.53 1.80
CA TYR A 298 6.64 -5.79 3.05
C TYR A 298 6.74 -6.77 4.22
N PHE A 299 7.97 -7.02 4.67
CA PHE A 299 8.30 -7.90 5.79
C PHE A 299 7.72 -9.33 5.65
N GLY A 300 7.89 -9.93 4.47
CA GLY A 300 7.39 -11.28 4.17
C GLY A 300 5.89 -11.35 3.89
N ARG A 301 5.19 -10.20 3.86
CA ARG A 301 3.82 -10.07 3.33
C ARG A 301 3.86 -9.48 1.93
N THR A 302 2.88 -9.80 1.10
CA THR A 302 2.68 -9.13 -0.19
C THR A 302 1.49 -8.20 -0.08
N VAL A 303 1.73 -6.90 -0.15
CA VAL A 303 0.67 -5.88 -0.21
C VAL A 303 0.28 -5.70 -1.67
N GLY A 304 -0.93 -6.13 -2.02
CA GLY A 304 -1.46 -5.99 -3.38
C GLY A 304 -1.86 -4.55 -3.69
N ILE A 305 -1.67 -4.12 -4.94
CA ILE A 305 -2.14 -2.83 -5.45
C ILE A 305 -3.21 -3.06 -6.51
N LYS A 306 -4.41 -2.55 -6.25
CA LYS A 306 -5.55 -2.57 -7.18
C LYS A 306 -5.73 -1.21 -7.82
N ILE A 307 -5.87 -1.20 -9.13
CA ILE A 307 -6.23 0.00 -9.88
C ILE A 307 -7.59 -0.25 -10.51
N MET A 308 -8.60 0.51 -10.10
CA MET A 308 -9.93 0.38 -10.65
C MET A 308 -10.75 1.64 -10.42
N PRO A 309 -11.31 2.25 -11.48
CA PRO A 309 -12.26 3.34 -11.33
C PRO A 309 -13.51 2.84 -10.59
N VAL A 310 -14.05 3.66 -9.69
CA VAL A 310 -15.35 3.39 -9.09
C VAL A 310 -16.42 3.65 -10.14
N GLY A 311 -17.33 2.69 -10.27
CA GLY A 311 -18.48 2.82 -11.17
C GLY A 311 -19.61 3.67 -10.58
N ILE A 312 -20.76 3.59 -11.23
CA ILE A 312 -22.00 4.23 -10.77
C ILE A 312 -23.15 3.23 -10.86
N HIS A 313 -24.16 3.37 -10.01
CA HIS A 313 -25.36 2.54 -10.09
C HIS A 313 -26.30 3.05 -11.18
N MET A 314 -26.70 2.17 -12.11
CA MET A 314 -27.59 2.53 -13.22
C MET A 314 -29.07 2.40 -12.82
N GLY A 315 -29.70 3.50 -12.38
CA GLY A 315 -31.15 3.56 -12.12
C GLY A 315 -31.94 4.25 -13.26
N LEU A 316 -32.97 3.58 -13.80
CA LEU A 316 -33.87 4.13 -14.82
C LEU A 316 -34.83 5.18 -14.23
N LEU A 317 -34.91 6.37 -14.82
CA LEU A 317 -36.02 7.32 -14.59
C LEU A 317 -36.31 8.16 -15.84
N GLU A 318 -37.59 8.31 -16.15
CA GLU A 318 -38.14 9.21 -17.17
C GLU A 318 -38.49 10.57 -16.55
N VAL A 319 -38.09 11.68 -17.18
CA VAL A 319 -38.47 13.04 -16.74
C VAL A 319 -38.77 13.94 -17.93
N GLY A 320 -39.96 14.57 -17.94
CA GLY A 320 -40.49 15.35 -19.07
C GLY A 320 -40.74 16.86 -18.81
N ALA A 321 -40.46 17.39 -17.61
CA ALA A 321 -40.98 18.71 -17.22
C ALA A 321 -40.13 19.93 -17.66
N LEU A 322 -38.79 19.85 -17.67
CA LEU A 322 -37.91 21.01 -17.95
C LEU A 322 -37.74 21.37 -19.43
N ARG A 323 -38.21 20.53 -20.37
CA ARG A 323 -38.01 20.74 -21.81
C ARG A 323 -38.64 22.03 -22.35
N ARG A 324 -39.74 22.50 -21.75
CA ARG A 324 -40.47 23.68 -22.24
C ARG A 324 -39.75 25.00 -21.93
N THR A 325 -38.98 25.06 -20.84
CA THR A 325 -38.33 26.30 -20.39
C THR A 325 -37.11 26.67 -21.23
N PHE A 326 -36.38 25.67 -21.73
CA PHE A 326 -35.16 25.84 -22.54
C PHE A 326 -35.39 25.43 -24.00
N GLU A 327 -36.62 25.47 -24.47
CA GLU A 327 -36.98 25.09 -25.84
C GLU A 327 -36.27 26.01 -26.85
N GLY A 328 -35.62 25.41 -27.84
CA GLY A 328 -34.84 26.13 -28.85
C GLY A 328 -33.49 26.69 -28.36
N LYS A 329 -33.05 26.36 -27.14
CA LYS A 329 -31.72 26.71 -26.61
C LYS A 329 -30.82 25.47 -26.52
N THR A 330 -29.52 25.68 -26.67
CA THR A 330 -28.49 24.66 -26.46
C THR A 330 -27.98 24.74 -25.03
N VAL A 331 -28.28 23.72 -24.22
CA VAL A 331 -27.95 23.72 -22.79
C VAL A 331 -26.58 23.05 -22.56
N ILE A 332 -25.68 23.79 -21.91
CA ILE A 332 -24.42 23.28 -21.36
C ILE A 332 -24.60 23.17 -19.85
N LEU A 333 -24.24 22.03 -19.26
CA LEU A 333 -24.43 21.76 -17.83
C LEU A 333 -23.09 21.61 -17.11
N GLY A 334 -22.94 22.30 -15.99
CA GLY A 334 -21.89 22.09 -15.00
C GLY A 334 -22.50 21.71 -13.66
N VAL A 335 -22.04 20.62 -13.05
CA VAL A 335 -22.47 20.20 -11.71
C VAL A 335 -21.23 19.88 -10.89
N ASP A 336 -20.96 20.72 -9.90
CA ASP A 336 -19.74 20.64 -9.10
C ASP A 336 -20.02 20.97 -7.64
N ASP A 337 -19.28 20.33 -6.73
CA ASP A 337 -19.22 20.78 -5.34
C ASP A 337 -18.46 22.11 -5.28
N LEU A 338 -18.88 23.05 -4.42
CA LEU A 338 -18.17 24.31 -4.23
C LEU A 338 -16.80 24.04 -3.59
N ASP A 339 -15.76 24.02 -4.43
CA ASP A 339 -14.38 23.68 -4.06
C ASP A 339 -13.38 24.31 -5.05
N ILE A 340 -12.22 24.74 -4.54
CA ILE A 340 -11.11 25.35 -5.30
C ILE A 340 -10.65 24.51 -6.49
N PHE A 341 -10.70 23.18 -6.35
CA PHE A 341 -10.16 22.26 -7.35
C PHE A 341 -11.15 21.94 -8.48
N LYS A 342 -12.42 22.35 -8.36
CA LYS A 342 -13.44 22.08 -9.39
C LYS A 342 -13.39 23.04 -10.57
N GLY A 343 -12.67 24.16 -10.45
CA GLY A 343 -12.43 25.08 -11.56
C GLY A 343 -13.70 25.67 -12.15
N ILE A 344 -14.72 25.95 -11.32
CA ILE A 344 -16.00 26.53 -11.77
C ILE A 344 -15.77 27.89 -12.44
N ASN A 345 -14.89 28.74 -11.88
CA ASN A 345 -14.59 30.04 -12.48
C ASN A 345 -13.89 29.89 -13.85
N LEU A 346 -12.98 28.92 -14.01
CA LEU A 346 -12.34 28.62 -15.31
C LEU A 346 -13.37 28.24 -16.37
N LYS A 347 -14.42 27.51 -15.98
CA LYS A 347 -15.55 27.17 -16.84
C LYS A 347 -16.33 28.42 -17.28
N LEU A 348 -16.63 29.32 -16.35
CA LEU A 348 -17.34 30.57 -16.67
C LEU A 348 -16.53 31.44 -17.63
N LEU A 349 -15.21 31.56 -17.41
CA LEU A 349 -14.31 32.30 -18.27
C LEU A 349 -14.24 31.69 -19.69
N ALA A 350 -14.18 30.36 -19.80
CA ALA A 350 -14.17 29.70 -21.10
C ALA A 350 -15.51 29.85 -21.84
N PHE A 351 -16.64 29.78 -21.12
CA PHE A 351 -17.96 30.02 -21.71
C PHE A 351 -18.12 31.46 -22.20
N GLU A 352 -17.65 32.43 -21.42
CA GLU A 352 -17.62 33.83 -21.84
C GLU A 352 -16.77 34.02 -23.11
N LEU A 353 -15.58 33.41 -23.16
CA LEU A 353 -14.71 33.49 -24.33
C LEU A 353 -15.35 32.81 -25.55
N MET A 354 -16.01 31.67 -25.37
CA MET A 354 -16.75 30.99 -26.43
C MET A 354 -17.83 31.91 -27.04
N LEU A 355 -18.61 32.61 -26.21
CA LEU A 355 -19.62 33.56 -26.68
C LEU A 355 -19.00 34.75 -27.45
N LYS A 356 -17.78 35.18 -27.10
CA LYS A 356 -17.06 36.25 -27.81
C LYS A 356 -16.51 35.77 -29.16
N LEU A 357 -15.92 34.58 -29.20
CA LEU A 357 -15.30 34.01 -30.40
C LEU A 357 -16.35 33.52 -31.41
N HIS A 358 -17.48 33.02 -30.92
CA HIS A 358 -18.56 32.45 -31.72
C HIS A 358 -19.89 33.17 -31.48
N PRO A 359 -20.10 34.38 -32.03
CA PRO A 359 -21.30 35.19 -31.79
C PRO A 359 -22.63 34.52 -32.18
N SER A 360 -22.61 33.50 -33.04
CA SER A 360 -23.78 32.69 -33.40
C SER A 360 -24.43 31.99 -32.20
N TRP A 361 -23.67 31.75 -31.12
CA TRP A 361 -24.17 31.16 -29.90
C TRP A 361 -24.79 32.18 -28.93
N GLN A 362 -24.57 33.48 -29.14
CA GLN A 362 -25.24 34.52 -28.34
C GLN A 362 -26.74 34.47 -28.60
N GLY A 363 -27.53 34.36 -27.52
CA GLY A 363 -28.96 34.16 -27.60
C GLY A 363 -29.39 32.70 -27.71
N ASN A 364 -28.47 31.77 -27.99
CA ASN A 364 -28.80 30.36 -28.26
C ASN A 364 -28.21 29.38 -27.23
N ALA A 365 -26.98 29.59 -26.77
CA ALA A 365 -26.32 28.73 -25.80
C ALA A 365 -26.56 29.20 -24.35
N VAL A 366 -26.89 28.28 -23.44
CA VAL A 366 -27.11 28.58 -22.01
C VAL A 366 -26.24 27.66 -21.16
N LEU A 367 -25.44 28.22 -20.26
CA LEU A 367 -24.70 27.48 -19.25
C LEU A 367 -25.50 27.44 -17.95
N ILE A 368 -25.90 26.23 -17.53
CA ILE A 368 -26.49 25.96 -16.22
C ILE A 368 -25.37 25.44 -15.32
N GLN A 369 -25.00 26.20 -14.30
CA GLN A 369 -24.02 25.78 -13.30
C GLN A 369 -24.71 25.52 -11.96
N ILE A 370 -24.77 24.25 -11.58
CA ILE A 370 -25.21 23.79 -10.26
C ILE A 370 -23.98 23.71 -9.37
N ALA A 371 -23.97 24.48 -8.28
CA ALA A 371 -22.93 24.45 -7.26
C ALA A 371 -23.49 23.81 -5.99
N ASN A 372 -23.11 22.54 -5.74
CA ASN A 372 -23.49 21.88 -4.48
C ASN A 372 -22.74 22.54 -3.31
N PRO A 373 -23.33 22.60 -2.11
CA PRO A 373 -22.66 23.14 -0.94
C PRO A 373 -21.30 22.48 -0.69
N GLY A 374 -20.28 23.29 -0.41
CA GLY A 374 -18.92 22.81 -0.13
C GLY A 374 -18.88 21.89 1.10
N ARG A 375 -18.00 20.89 1.07
CA ARG A 375 -17.89 19.87 2.15
C ARG A 375 -17.06 20.35 3.37
N GLY A 376 -16.86 21.66 3.52
CA GLY A 376 -16.05 22.29 4.56
C GLY A 376 -16.42 23.77 4.77
N ARG A 377 -15.79 24.42 5.75
CA ARG A 377 -15.92 25.86 6.03
C ARG A 377 -14.53 26.49 5.95
N GLY A 378 -14.40 27.62 5.26
CA GLY A 378 -13.13 28.32 5.11
C GLY A 378 -13.32 29.64 4.37
N ARG A 379 -12.44 30.60 4.65
CA ARG A 379 -12.47 31.93 4.03
C ARG A 379 -12.32 31.87 2.51
N ASP A 380 -11.55 30.90 2.02
CA ASP A 380 -11.37 30.67 0.58
C ASP A 380 -12.68 30.28 -0.13
N LEU A 381 -13.61 29.57 0.52
CA LEU A 381 -14.88 29.16 -0.11
C LEU A 381 -15.82 30.35 -0.32
N ASP A 382 -15.88 31.28 0.65
CA ASP A 382 -16.68 32.50 0.54
C ASP A 382 -16.12 33.41 -0.56
N GLU A 383 -14.79 33.54 -0.64
CA GLU A 383 -14.10 34.30 -1.69
C GLU A 383 -14.41 33.72 -3.08
N ILE A 384 -14.33 32.40 -3.25
CA ILE A 384 -14.64 31.72 -4.51
C ILE A 384 -16.10 31.84 -4.89
N GLN A 385 -17.02 31.71 -3.93
CA GLN A 385 -18.43 31.91 -4.20
C GLN A 385 -18.68 33.34 -4.69
N GLY A 386 -18.02 34.33 -4.10
CA GLY A 386 -18.02 35.72 -4.55
C GLY A 386 -17.52 35.86 -6.00
N GLU A 387 -16.34 35.31 -6.30
CA GLU A 387 -15.76 35.34 -7.65
C GLU A 387 -16.68 34.68 -8.71
N ILE A 388 -17.28 33.54 -8.36
CA ILE A 388 -18.22 32.82 -9.24
C ILE A 388 -19.45 33.69 -9.52
N GLN A 389 -20.05 34.27 -8.47
CA GLN A 389 -21.22 35.13 -8.60
C GLN A 389 -20.91 36.40 -9.42
N GLU A 390 -19.74 37.01 -9.21
CA GLU A 390 -19.26 38.14 -10.00
C GLU A 390 -19.07 37.78 -11.48
N SER A 391 -18.44 36.65 -11.78
CA SER A 391 -18.31 36.14 -13.15
C SER A 391 -19.67 35.87 -13.79
N CYS A 392 -20.60 35.20 -13.09
CA CYS A 392 -21.96 34.96 -13.57
C CYS A 392 -22.69 36.27 -13.89
N LYS A 393 -22.62 37.25 -12.98
CA LYS A 393 -23.24 38.57 -13.17
C LYS A 393 -22.65 39.28 -14.38
N ARG A 394 -21.32 39.35 -14.46
CA ARG A 394 -20.60 40.01 -15.56
C ARG A 394 -20.93 39.43 -16.93
N ILE A 395 -21.06 38.11 -17.05
CA ILE A 395 -21.46 37.45 -18.30
C ILE A 395 -22.92 37.76 -18.63
N ASN A 396 -23.82 37.66 -17.65
CA ASN A 396 -25.23 37.99 -17.85
C ASN A 396 -25.43 39.46 -18.24
N ASP A 397 -24.76 40.40 -17.58
CA ASP A 397 -24.84 41.83 -17.90
C ASP A 397 -24.34 42.14 -19.33
N ALA A 398 -23.36 41.39 -19.82
CA ALA A 398 -22.77 41.60 -21.15
C ALA A 398 -23.58 40.98 -22.31
N PHE A 399 -24.24 39.84 -22.10
CA PHE A 399 -24.85 39.07 -23.19
C PHE A 399 -26.35 38.76 -23.03
N SER A 400 -27.00 39.16 -21.93
CA SER A 400 -28.44 38.91 -21.73
C SER A 400 -29.34 39.75 -22.63
N SER A 401 -30.57 39.28 -22.83
CA SER A 401 -31.67 40.04 -23.44
C SER A 401 -33.01 39.67 -22.78
N GLU A 402 -34.12 40.31 -23.14
CA GLU A 402 -35.42 40.16 -22.45
C GLU A 402 -35.88 38.71 -22.24
N ASN A 403 -35.51 37.77 -23.12
CA ASN A 403 -35.86 36.35 -23.03
C ASN A 403 -34.63 35.43 -23.07
N TYR A 404 -33.45 35.93 -22.69
CA TYR A 404 -32.21 35.16 -22.75
C TYR A 404 -31.27 35.51 -21.59
N GLN A 405 -30.95 34.50 -20.79
CA GLN A 405 -29.92 34.56 -19.76
C GLN A 405 -28.83 33.55 -20.11
N PRO A 406 -27.59 33.99 -20.42
CA PRO A 406 -26.52 33.09 -20.84
C PRO A 406 -26.03 32.17 -19.71
N VAL A 407 -26.07 32.60 -18.44
CA VAL A 407 -25.63 31.80 -17.29
C VAL A 407 -26.73 31.70 -16.22
N VAL A 408 -27.18 30.48 -15.95
CA VAL A 408 -28.10 30.16 -14.84
C VAL A 408 -27.29 29.51 -13.72
N TYR A 409 -27.06 30.25 -12.65
CA TYR A 409 -26.32 29.77 -11.48
C TYR A 409 -27.30 29.29 -10.39
N ILE A 410 -27.14 28.04 -9.95
CA ILE A 410 -27.98 27.41 -8.93
C ILE A 410 -27.07 27.04 -7.76
N ASP A 411 -27.25 27.71 -6.62
CA ASP A 411 -26.47 27.51 -5.39
C ASP A 411 -27.29 26.86 -4.25
N CYS A 412 -28.45 26.31 -4.58
CA CYS A 412 -29.30 25.60 -3.64
C CYS A 412 -29.25 24.06 -3.87
N PRO A 413 -29.45 23.25 -2.82
CA PRO A 413 -29.53 21.81 -2.95
C PRO A 413 -30.72 21.40 -3.83
N LEU A 414 -30.44 20.63 -4.89
CA LEU A 414 -31.48 20.08 -5.77
C LEU A 414 -31.84 18.65 -5.37
N SER A 415 -33.11 18.29 -5.53
CA SER A 415 -33.53 16.90 -5.44
C SER A 415 -32.93 16.07 -6.58
N TYR A 416 -32.83 14.75 -6.37
CA TYR A 416 -32.34 13.83 -7.40
C TYR A 416 -33.11 13.96 -8.71
N SER A 417 -34.45 14.05 -8.65
CA SER A 417 -35.31 14.25 -9.83
C SER A 417 -35.03 15.55 -10.58
N GLU A 418 -34.74 16.64 -9.88
CA GLU A 418 -34.40 17.92 -10.50
C GLU A 418 -33.05 17.86 -11.21
N ARG A 419 -32.02 17.27 -10.59
CA ARG A 419 -30.70 17.12 -11.21
C ARG A 419 -30.78 16.29 -12.48
N ILE A 420 -31.44 15.13 -12.44
CA ILE A 420 -31.65 14.26 -13.61
C ILE A 420 -32.38 15.00 -14.74
N ALA A 421 -33.34 15.87 -14.39
CA ALA A 421 -34.05 16.67 -15.38
C ALA A 421 -33.10 17.63 -16.13
N TYR A 422 -32.14 18.26 -15.43
CA TYR A 422 -31.09 19.08 -16.06
C TYR A 422 -30.15 18.25 -16.95
N TYR A 423 -29.71 17.08 -16.49
CA TYR A 423 -28.95 16.17 -17.35
C TYR A 423 -29.75 15.71 -18.57
N THR A 424 -31.08 15.60 -18.48
CA THR A 424 -31.93 15.16 -19.59
C THR A 424 -32.01 16.19 -20.71
N ILE A 425 -31.94 17.47 -20.38
CA ILE A 425 -32.01 18.56 -21.35
C ILE A 425 -30.63 19.06 -21.81
N ALA A 426 -29.56 18.70 -21.11
CA ALA A 426 -28.20 19.13 -21.42
C ALA A 426 -27.69 18.48 -22.71
N GLU A 427 -27.23 19.32 -23.64
CA GLU A 427 -26.54 18.90 -24.86
C GLU A 427 -25.12 18.45 -24.53
N CYS A 428 -24.45 19.19 -23.65
CA CYS A 428 -23.11 18.93 -23.19
C CYS A 428 -22.99 19.05 -21.67
N VAL A 429 -22.26 18.13 -21.03
CA VAL A 429 -21.80 18.30 -19.64
C VAL A 429 -20.32 18.63 -19.63
N ILE A 430 -19.97 19.70 -18.94
CA ILE A 430 -18.60 20.20 -18.82
C ILE A 430 -18.06 20.07 -17.40
N VAL A 431 -16.88 19.45 -17.31
CA VAL A 431 -16.13 19.23 -16.09
C VAL A 431 -14.75 19.87 -16.25
N THR A 432 -14.49 20.91 -15.48
CA THR A 432 -13.25 21.72 -15.53
C THR A 432 -12.40 21.55 -14.29
N ALA A 433 -12.58 20.43 -13.56
CA ALA A 433 -11.82 20.15 -12.36
C ALA A 433 -10.31 20.13 -12.67
N VAL A 434 -9.56 20.98 -11.98
CA VAL A 434 -8.11 21.13 -12.08
C VAL A 434 -7.41 19.88 -11.56
N ARG A 435 -7.90 19.36 -10.44
CA ARG A 435 -7.53 18.07 -9.86
C ARG A 435 -8.78 17.46 -9.24
N ASP A 436 -8.97 16.18 -9.50
CA ASP A 436 -10.07 15.40 -8.94
C ASP A 436 -9.63 13.94 -8.89
N GLY A 437 -10.08 13.17 -7.90
CA GLY A 437 -9.76 11.75 -7.81
C GLY A 437 -10.55 10.98 -8.86
N MET A 438 -11.85 10.83 -8.61
CA MET A 438 -12.80 10.40 -9.61
C MET A 438 -14.03 11.29 -9.53
N ASN A 439 -14.24 12.13 -10.56
CA ASN A 439 -15.45 12.92 -10.63
C ASN A 439 -16.62 12.02 -11.05
N LEU A 440 -17.36 11.51 -10.06
CA LEU A 440 -18.54 10.68 -10.29
C LEU A 440 -19.80 11.51 -10.55
N THR A 441 -19.77 12.83 -10.35
CA THR A 441 -20.95 13.68 -10.50
C THR A 441 -21.57 13.59 -11.90
N PRO A 442 -20.79 13.61 -13.00
CA PRO A 442 -21.35 13.35 -14.32
C PRO A 442 -21.86 11.91 -14.44
N THR A 443 -21.08 10.90 -14.03
CA THR A 443 -21.46 9.51 -14.26
C THR A 443 -22.75 9.16 -13.49
N LYS A 444 -22.92 9.55 -12.22
CA LYS A 444 -24.08 9.17 -11.37
C LYS A 444 -25.45 9.40 -12.00
N GLU A 445 -25.54 10.36 -12.92
CA GLU A 445 -26.79 10.84 -13.52
C GLU A 445 -26.95 10.40 -14.98
N TYR A 446 -26.07 9.52 -15.46
CA TYR A 446 -26.09 8.96 -16.82
C TYR A 446 -27.23 7.96 -17.06
N ALA A 447 -27.78 7.37 -16.00
CA ALA A 447 -28.71 6.25 -16.07
C ALA A 447 -30.11 6.57 -16.66
N GLY A 448 -30.43 7.86 -16.93
CA GLY A 448 -31.73 8.28 -17.44
C GLY A 448 -31.75 9.11 -18.74
N SER A 449 -30.61 9.57 -19.29
CA SER A 449 -30.64 10.52 -20.42
C SER A 449 -30.04 9.98 -21.72
N PHE A 450 -30.92 9.82 -22.71
CA PHE A 450 -30.64 9.33 -24.08
C PHE A 450 -29.85 10.29 -24.98
N ARG A 451 -29.44 11.49 -24.52
CA ARG A 451 -28.94 12.56 -25.41
C ARG A 451 -27.73 13.38 -24.94
N VAL A 452 -27.06 12.99 -23.86
CA VAL A 452 -25.97 13.84 -23.30
C VAL A 452 -24.61 13.46 -23.87
N HIS A 453 -23.92 14.43 -24.47
CA HIS A 453 -22.52 14.33 -24.91
C HIS A 453 -21.60 14.94 -23.85
N ARG A 454 -20.40 14.38 -23.61
CA ARG A 454 -19.62 14.76 -22.42
C ARG A 454 -18.13 14.95 -22.65
N VAL A 455 -17.60 15.92 -21.92
CA VAL A 455 -16.20 16.11 -21.52
C VAL A 455 -16.01 15.35 -20.19
N LEU A 456 -15.46 14.14 -20.25
CA LEU A 456 -15.17 13.25 -19.12
C LEU A 456 -13.66 12.98 -19.05
N PRO A 457 -13.09 12.74 -17.86
CA PRO A 457 -11.69 12.34 -17.72
C PRO A 457 -11.45 10.84 -17.97
N LEU A 458 -12.34 10.14 -18.70
CA LEU A 458 -12.09 8.74 -19.09
C LEU A 458 -11.24 8.67 -20.37
N PRO A 459 -10.20 7.82 -20.44
CA PRO A 459 -8.94 8.19 -21.08
C PRO A 459 -8.92 8.23 -22.62
N GLN A 460 -10.03 7.95 -23.32
CA GLN A 460 -9.99 7.80 -24.79
C GLN A 460 -11.25 8.22 -25.55
N ARG A 461 -12.32 8.69 -24.89
CA ARG A 461 -13.64 8.76 -25.55
C ARG A 461 -14.40 10.07 -25.38
N ALA A 462 -13.93 10.98 -24.54
CA ALA A 462 -14.50 12.32 -24.35
C ALA A 462 -13.55 13.39 -24.88
N ILE A 463 -14.07 14.59 -25.17
CA ILE A 463 -13.21 15.74 -25.53
C ILE A 463 -12.39 16.07 -24.28
N ARG A 464 -11.06 16.10 -24.41
CA ARG A 464 -10.16 16.39 -23.29
C ARG A 464 -9.79 17.86 -23.34
N ILE A 465 -9.86 18.50 -22.18
CA ILE A 465 -9.49 19.90 -22.02
C ILE A 465 -8.39 20.04 -20.99
N ASN A 466 -7.58 21.08 -21.15
CA ASN A 466 -6.78 21.61 -20.06
C ASN A 466 -7.53 22.83 -19.51
N PRO A 467 -8.15 22.77 -18.32
CA PRO A 467 -8.98 23.86 -17.80
C PRO A 467 -8.19 25.16 -17.57
N TRP A 468 -6.86 25.09 -17.48
CA TRP A 468 -5.99 26.26 -17.41
C TRP A 468 -5.86 27.01 -18.74
N ASN A 469 -6.09 26.33 -19.86
CA ASN A 469 -6.13 26.95 -21.18
C ASN A 469 -7.58 27.31 -21.51
N ILE A 470 -7.96 28.55 -21.19
CA ILE A 470 -9.31 29.07 -21.39
C ILE A 470 -9.71 29.06 -22.87
N GLU A 471 -8.80 29.40 -23.77
CA GLU A 471 -9.04 29.42 -25.22
C GLU A 471 -9.33 28.03 -25.77
N SER A 472 -8.47 27.06 -25.46
CA SER A 472 -8.70 25.66 -25.85
C SER A 472 -9.97 25.09 -25.23
N THR A 473 -10.31 25.48 -24.00
CA THR A 473 -11.55 25.04 -23.34
C THR A 473 -12.78 25.66 -24.00
N ALA A 474 -12.72 26.93 -24.41
CA ALA A 474 -13.80 27.62 -25.12
C ALA A 474 -14.06 26.98 -26.50
N GLU A 475 -13.00 26.69 -27.26
CA GLU A 475 -13.13 25.97 -28.54
C GLU A 475 -13.66 24.55 -28.35
N ALA A 476 -13.23 23.84 -27.31
CA ALA A 476 -13.76 22.52 -26.98
C ALA A 476 -15.26 22.55 -26.61
N MET A 477 -15.72 23.60 -25.92
CA MET A 477 -17.16 23.81 -25.68
C MET A 477 -17.91 23.99 -27.00
N ASN A 478 -17.38 24.83 -27.90
CA ASN A 478 -17.96 25.07 -29.22
C ASN A 478 -18.00 23.77 -30.06
N GLU A 479 -16.90 23.01 -30.10
CA GLU A 479 -16.84 21.69 -30.76
C GLU A 479 -17.92 20.76 -30.22
N ALA A 480 -18.09 20.69 -28.89
CA ALA A 480 -19.07 19.80 -28.27
C ALA A 480 -20.51 20.09 -28.68
N ILE A 481 -20.89 21.37 -28.76
CA ILE A 481 -22.26 21.79 -29.09
C ILE A 481 -22.53 21.87 -30.60
N SER A 482 -21.49 22.03 -31.43
CA SER A 482 -21.59 22.05 -32.89
C SER A 482 -21.40 20.69 -33.56
N MET A 483 -21.04 19.66 -32.79
CA MET A 483 -20.79 18.30 -33.28
C MET A 483 -22.00 17.69 -33.98
N ASP A 484 -21.76 16.94 -35.06
CA ASP A 484 -22.80 16.20 -35.77
C ASP A 484 -23.47 15.13 -34.89
N GLU A 485 -24.79 14.96 -35.03
CA GLU A 485 -25.59 14.01 -34.25
C GLU A 485 -25.11 12.55 -34.36
N SER A 486 -24.55 12.14 -35.49
CA SER A 486 -24.02 10.79 -35.68
C SER A 486 -22.76 10.52 -34.84
N GLU A 487 -21.83 11.48 -34.79
CA GLU A 487 -20.60 11.40 -33.99
C GLU A 487 -20.94 11.47 -32.49
N LYS A 488 -21.86 12.37 -32.15
CA LYS A 488 -22.50 12.50 -30.84
C LYS A 488 -23.05 11.15 -30.33
N GLN A 489 -23.90 10.50 -31.11
CA GLN A 489 -24.48 9.19 -30.78
C GLN A 489 -23.41 8.11 -30.62
N LEU A 490 -22.44 8.05 -31.55
CA LEU A 490 -21.35 7.08 -31.49
C LEU A 490 -20.50 7.21 -30.21
N ARG A 491 -20.21 8.44 -29.78
CA ARG A 491 -19.48 8.71 -28.53
C ARG A 491 -20.31 8.32 -27.32
N HIS A 492 -21.60 8.66 -27.33
CA HIS A 492 -22.53 8.30 -26.27
C HIS A 492 -22.61 6.78 -26.09
N GLU A 493 -22.84 6.01 -27.15
CA GLU A 493 -22.95 4.54 -27.08
C GLU A 493 -21.68 3.89 -26.52
N LYS A 494 -20.50 4.40 -26.91
CA LYS A 494 -19.22 3.93 -26.40
C LYS A 494 -19.02 4.25 -24.91
N HIS A 495 -19.56 5.38 -24.41
CA HIS A 495 -19.56 5.70 -22.98
C HIS A 495 -20.57 4.83 -22.25
N TYR A 496 -21.78 4.70 -22.80
CA TYR A 496 -22.87 3.91 -22.23
C TYR A 496 -22.41 2.51 -21.90
N ARG A 497 -21.85 1.83 -22.90
CA ARG A 497 -21.41 0.44 -22.77
C ARG A 497 -20.34 0.26 -21.70
N TYR A 498 -19.46 1.24 -21.52
CA TYR A 498 -18.42 1.16 -20.49
C TYR A 498 -19.03 1.35 -19.11
N VAL A 499 -19.79 2.42 -18.93
CA VAL A 499 -20.42 2.78 -17.65
C VAL A 499 -21.43 1.72 -17.19
N SER A 500 -22.19 1.14 -18.12
CA SER A 500 -23.18 0.09 -17.83
C SER A 500 -22.58 -1.27 -17.46
N THR A 501 -21.29 -1.48 -17.73
CA THR A 501 -20.59 -2.75 -17.42
C THR A 501 -19.62 -2.61 -16.25
N HIS A 502 -19.20 -1.38 -15.94
CA HIS A 502 -18.27 -1.05 -14.86
C HIS A 502 -19.00 -0.20 -13.81
N ASP A 503 -20.04 -0.77 -13.21
CA ASP A 503 -20.84 -0.15 -12.16
C ASP A 503 -20.20 -0.32 -10.75
N VAL A 504 -20.86 0.20 -9.72
CA VAL A 504 -20.37 0.09 -8.33
C VAL A 504 -20.33 -1.37 -7.86
N ALA A 505 -21.26 -2.20 -8.33
CA ALA A 505 -21.32 -3.62 -8.02
C ALA A 505 -20.11 -4.38 -8.60
N TYR A 506 -19.74 -4.11 -9.85
CA TYR A 506 -18.53 -4.64 -10.46
C TYR A 506 -17.27 -4.21 -9.71
N TRP A 507 -17.18 -2.93 -9.32
CA TRP A 507 -16.05 -2.40 -8.56
C TRP A 507 -15.87 -3.12 -7.22
N SER A 508 -16.94 -3.24 -6.43
CA SER A 508 -16.90 -3.89 -5.12
C SER A 508 -16.62 -5.39 -5.20
N ARG A 509 -17.26 -6.10 -6.13
CA ARG A 509 -16.99 -7.52 -6.40
C ARG A 509 -15.53 -7.77 -6.77
N SER A 510 -15.00 -6.98 -7.71
CA SER A 510 -13.63 -7.17 -8.18
C SER A 510 -12.59 -6.80 -7.11
N PHE A 511 -12.90 -5.83 -6.23
CA PHE A 511 -12.04 -5.52 -5.09
C PHE A 511 -12.03 -6.66 -4.07
N LEU A 512 -13.20 -7.22 -3.73
CA LEU A 512 -13.31 -8.34 -2.79
C LEU A 512 -12.56 -9.58 -3.28
N GLN A 513 -12.71 -9.95 -4.56
CA GLN A 513 -11.99 -11.09 -5.16
C GLN A 513 -10.47 -10.96 -5.06
N ASP A 514 -9.93 -9.76 -5.30
CA ASP A 514 -8.50 -9.52 -5.16
C ASP A 514 -8.08 -9.47 -3.68
N LEU A 515 -8.94 -9.01 -2.78
CA LEU A 515 -8.67 -9.00 -1.34
C LEU A 515 -8.59 -10.44 -0.79
N GLU A 516 -9.55 -11.30 -1.16
CA GLU A 516 -9.53 -12.74 -0.86
C GLU A 516 -8.24 -13.40 -1.34
N ARG A 517 -7.82 -13.08 -2.57
CA ARG A 517 -6.59 -13.60 -3.15
C ARG A 517 -5.35 -13.13 -2.39
N SER A 518 -5.26 -11.85 -2.04
CA SER A 518 -4.15 -11.29 -1.25
C SER A 518 -4.07 -11.92 0.15
N CYS A 519 -5.21 -12.29 0.72
CA CYS A 519 -5.29 -12.84 2.08
C CYS A 519 -5.08 -14.37 2.17
N LYS A 520 -5.02 -15.09 1.04
CA LYS A 520 -5.00 -16.57 0.99
C LYS A 520 -3.90 -17.21 1.84
N ASP A 521 -2.76 -16.55 1.96
CA ASP A 521 -1.60 -17.06 2.70
C ASP A 521 -1.57 -16.68 4.19
N HIS A 522 -2.51 -15.87 4.69
CA HIS A 522 -2.49 -15.37 6.08
C HIS A 522 -2.57 -16.47 7.13
N PHE A 523 -3.41 -17.48 6.90
CA PHE A 523 -3.57 -18.62 7.80
C PHE A 523 -2.51 -19.69 7.58
N ARG A 524 -1.87 -19.68 6.40
CA ARG A 524 -0.71 -20.51 6.13
C ARG A 524 0.53 -19.99 6.83
N ARG A 525 0.77 -18.68 6.89
CA ARG A 525 2.00 -18.11 7.48
C ARG A 525 1.89 -17.85 8.99
N ARG A 526 3.01 -17.91 9.69
CA ARG A 526 3.13 -17.44 11.09
C ARG A 526 3.40 -15.95 11.07
N CYS A 527 2.54 -15.16 11.71
CA CYS A 527 2.58 -13.70 11.69
C CYS A 527 2.91 -13.14 13.07
N TRP A 528 3.98 -12.35 13.18
CA TRP A 528 4.44 -11.73 14.42
C TRP A 528 4.37 -10.21 14.30
N GLY A 529 3.81 -9.55 15.32
CA GLY A 529 3.82 -8.09 15.42
C GLY A 529 5.10 -7.60 16.07
N ILE A 530 5.85 -6.72 15.39
CA ILE A 530 7.12 -6.17 15.86
C ILE A 530 7.09 -4.64 15.79
N GLY A 531 7.57 -3.96 16.83
CA GLY A 531 7.70 -2.50 16.88
C GLY A 531 6.61 -1.79 17.67
N LEU A 532 6.76 -0.48 17.81
CA LEU A 532 5.86 0.40 18.59
C LEU A 532 5.34 1.55 17.71
N GLY A 533 4.15 2.05 18.04
CA GLY A 533 3.51 3.15 17.30
C GLY A 533 3.39 2.87 15.80
N PHE A 534 3.72 3.85 14.96
CA PHE A 534 3.75 3.71 13.50
C PHE A 534 4.99 2.97 12.96
N GLY A 535 5.91 2.57 13.83
CA GLY A 535 6.98 1.62 13.51
C GLY A 535 6.56 0.16 13.64
N PHE A 536 5.33 -0.11 14.05
CA PHE A 536 4.75 -1.44 14.11
C PHE A 536 4.63 -2.04 12.70
N ARG A 537 5.06 -3.29 12.57
CA ARG A 537 5.03 -4.08 11.35
C ARG A 537 4.68 -5.53 11.67
N VAL A 538 4.05 -6.21 10.73
CA VAL A 538 3.83 -7.65 10.82
C VAL A 538 4.86 -8.36 9.96
N VAL A 539 5.63 -9.25 10.58
CA VAL A 539 6.54 -10.16 9.88
C VAL A 539 5.81 -11.48 9.66
N ALA A 540 5.70 -11.90 8.40
CA ALA A 540 5.10 -13.19 8.04
C ALA A 540 6.17 -14.17 7.56
N LEU A 541 6.22 -15.33 8.21
CA LEU A 541 7.20 -16.40 7.96
C LEU A 541 6.48 -17.72 7.66
N ASP A 542 7.12 -18.60 6.89
CA ASP A 542 6.57 -19.92 6.57
C ASP A 542 6.48 -20.82 7.82
N PRO A 543 5.47 -21.70 8.01
CA PRO A 543 5.41 -22.62 9.16
C PRO A 543 6.56 -23.62 9.25
N SER A 544 7.18 -23.93 8.11
CA SER A 544 8.38 -24.76 8.05
C SER A 544 9.64 -24.00 8.46
N PHE A 545 9.57 -22.66 8.56
CA PHE A 545 10.62 -21.81 9.09
C PHE A 545 10.76 -22.02 10.59
N ARG A 546 11.82 -22.72 10.99
CA ARG A 546 12.04 -23.12 12.37
C ARG A 546 13.43 -22.75 12.82
N LYS A 547 13.56 -22.47 14.12
CA LYS A 547 14.88 -22.38 14.75
C LYS A 547 15.60 -23.70 14.55
N LEU A 548 16.84 -23.62 14.14
CA LEU A 548 17.65 -24.80 13.93
C LEU A 548 18.04 -25.38 15.31
N HIS A 549 17.52 -26.56 15.64
CA HIS A 549 17.85 -27.23 16.91
C HIS A 549 19.17 -28.00 16.81
N LEU A 550 20.09 -27.73 17.74
CA LEU A 550 21.42 -28.35 17.82
C LEU A 550 21.33 -29.89 17.77
N ASP A 551 20.48 -30.49 18.60
CA ASP A 551 20.37 -31.96 18.72
C ASP A 551 20.01 -32.64 17.39
N ALA A 552 19.14 -32.00 16.59
CA ALA A 552 18.70 -32.53 15.31
C ALA A 552 19.83 -32.50 14.27
N ILE A 553 20.66 -31.44 14.29
CA ILE A 553 21.82 -31.33 13.40
C ILE A 553 22.90 -32.30 13.85
N VAL A 554 23.26 -32.30 15.13
CA VAL A 554 24.33 -33.14 15.69
C VAL A 554 24.02 -34.61 15.44
N SER A 555 22.79 -35.05 15.69
CA SER A 555 22.36 -36.42 15.39
C SER A 555 22.44 -36.77 13.90
N ALA A 556 22.08 -35.83 13.01
CA ALA A 556 22.17 -36.03 11.56
C ALA A 556 23.62 -36.05 11.08
N TYR A 557 24.46 -35.20 11.67
CA TYR A 557 25.87 -35.05 11.40
C TYR A 557 26.67 -36.28 11.84
N GLU A 558 26.42 -36.82 13.04
CA GLU A 558 27.03 -38.05 13.53
C GLU A 558 26.75 -39.24 12.62
N ARG A 559 25.53 -39.36 12.09
CA ARG A 559 25.16 -40.47 11.17
C ARG A 559 25.79 -40.37 9.78
N ALA A 560 26.20 -39.18 9.38
CA ALA A 560 26.73 -38.89 8.04
C ALA A 560 28.23 -39.23 7.94
N ARG A 561 28.67 -39.81 6.82
CA ARG A 561 30.07 -40.18 6.52
C ARG A 561 30.75 -39.25 5.51
N SER A 562 29.98 -38.51 4.72
CA SER A 562 30.44 -37.63 3.63
C SER A 562 29.68 -36.30 3.67
N ARG A 563 30.20 -35.34 4.43
CA ARG A 563 29.46 -34.11 4.77
C ARG A 563 29.92 -32.94 3.90
N ALA A 564 28.98 -32.17 3.37
CA ALA A 564 29.22 -30.89 2.71
C ALA A 564 28.64 -29.76 3.58
N ILE A 565 29.49 -28.83 4.00
CA ILE A 565 29.07 -27.69 4.78
C ILE A 565 29.50 -26.44 4.01
N LEU A 566 28.54 -25.60 3.67
CA LEU A 566 28.70 -24.34 2.98
C LEU A 566 28.44 -23.26 4.03
N LEU A 567 29.51 -22.74 4.61
CA LEU A 567 29.41 -21.68 5.61
C LEU A 567 29.87 -20.38 5.00
N ASP A 568 29.57 -19.31 5.69
CA ASP A 568 30.57 -18.28 5.86
C ASP A 568 31.27 -18.55 7.21
N TYR A 569 32.50 -19.10 7.18
CA TYR A 569 33.46 -19.35 8.28
C TYR A 569 33.38 -20.64 9.20
N ASP A 570 34.46 -21.48 9.15
CA ASP A 570 35.06 -22.62 9.96
C ASP A 570 34.23 -23.79 10.58
N GLY A 571 34.63 -25.08 10.72
CA GLY A 571 35.81 -25.92 10.44
C GLY A 571 35.62 -27.35 11.07
N THR A 572 35.93 -28.47 10.37
CA THR A 572 36.29 -29.88 10.82
C THR A 572 36.09 -30.89 9.64
N ARG A 573 36.43 -32.20 9.81
CA ARG A 573 36.59 -33.40 8.90
C ARG A 573 35.68 -33.61 7.66
N ASN A 574 34.97 -32.58 7.23
CA ASN A 574 33.98 -32.47 6.19
C ASN A 574 34.55 -31.65 5.02
N VAL A 575 33.86 -31.67 3.88
CA VAL A 575 34.14 -30.69 2.81
C VAL A 575 33.47 -29.38 3.23
N LEU A 576 34.27 -28.47 3.79
CA LEU A 576 33.83 -27.14 4.20
C LEU A 576 34.23 -26.09 3.16
N PHE A 577 33.26 -25.30 2.71
CA PHE A 577 33.48 -24.18 1.81
C PHE A 577 32.99 -22.87 2.38
N ILE A 578 33.73 -21.81 2.08
CA ILE A 578 33.33 -20.43 2.33
C ILE A 578 32.99 -19.72 1.05
N VAL A 579 31.73 -19.29 0.91
CA VAL A 579 31.24 -18.60 -0.28
C VAL A 579 31.04 -17.12 0.04
N SER A 580 31.99 -16.29 -0.39
CA SER A 580 32.00 -14.87 -0.04
C SER A 580 32.10 -13.97 -1.27
N GLY A 581 31.47 -12.79 -1.21
CA GLY A 581 31.61 -11.73 -2.23
C GLY A 581 32.96 -11.00 -2.18
N ARG A 582 33.86 -11.35 -1.26
CA ARG A 582 35.15 -10.71 -1.06
C ARG A 582 36.21 -11.24 -2.03
N ARG A 583 37.24 -10.41 -2.29
CA ARG A 583 38.38 -10.75 -3.15
C ARG A 583 39.20 -11.91 -2.58
N ARG A 584 39.76 -12.73 -3.47
CA ARG A 584 40.57 -13.92 -3.12
C ARG A 584 41.78 -13.60 -2.25
N ASP A 585 42.41 -12.44 -2.40
CA ASP A 585 43.59 -12.05 -1.62
C ASP A 585 43.27 -11.80 -0.15
N ASN A 586 42.11 -11.18 0.12
CA ASN A 586 41.67 -10.87 1.47
C ASN A 586 41.26 -12.14 2.19
N LEU A 587 40.46 -12.98 1.53
CA LEU A 587 40.06 -14.29 2.06
C LEU A 587 41.29 -15.21 2.24
N GLY A 588 42.22 -15.19 1.30
CA GLY A 588 43.47 -15.94 1.39
C GLY A 588 44.27 -15.62 2.65
N LYS A 589 44.33 -14.32 3.03
CA LYS A 589 45.03 -13.84 4.23
C LYS A 589 44.26 -14.15 5.51
N TRP A 590 42.97 -13.83 5.57
CA TRP A 590 42.14 -13.99 6.77
C TRP A 590 42.06 -15.45 7.22
N PHE A 591 41.97 -16.37 6.26
CA PHE A 591 41.83 -17.81 6.51
C PHE A 591 43.13 -18.59 6.37
N SER A 592 44.28 -17.91 6.35
CA SER A 592 45.60 -18.56 6.25
C SER A 592 45.88 -19.65 7.30
N PRO A 593 45.34 -19.61 8.55
CA PRO A 593 45.53 -20.68 9.52
C PRO A 593 44.78 -21.98 9.20
N CYS A 594 43.80 -21.96 8.28
CA CYS A 594 42.88 -23.07 8.03
C CYS A 594 43.27 -23.86 6.77
N GLU A 595 44.19 -24.83 6.94
CA GLU A 595 44.84 -25.49 5.78
C GLU A 595 43.91 -26.32 4.90
N LYS A 596 42.82 -26.88 5.47
CA LYS A 596 41.87 -27.79 4.79
C LYS A 596 40.59 -27.10 4.31
N LEU A 597 40.55 -25.78 4.37
CA LEU A 597 39.36 -24.99 4.07
C LEU A 597 39.22 -24.71 2.57
N GLY A 598 38.06 -25.05 2.01
CA GLY A 598 37.67 -24.62 0.68
C GLY A 598 37.22 -23.16 0.70
N ILE A 599 37.67 -22.34 -0.25
CA ILE A 599 37.26 -20.94 -0.37
C ILE A 599 36.74 -20.69 -1.78
N ALA A 600 35.53 -20.16 -1.85
CA ALA A 600 34.86 -19.65 -3.03
C ALA A 600 34.77 -18.11 -2.92
N ALA A 601 35.73 -17.42 -3.54
CA ALA A 601 35.84 -15.97 -3.52
C ALA A 601 35.04 -15.32 -4.66
N GLU A 602 34.69 -14.05 -4.48
CA GLU A 602 33.94 -13.23 -5.44
C GLU A 602 32.65 -13.91 -5.93
N HIS A 603 31.78 -14.26 -4.97
CA HIS A 603 30.53 -14.99 -5.22
C HIS A 603 30.75 -16.38 -5.83
N GLY A 604 31.95 -16.94 -5.59
CA GLY A 604 32.41 -18.25 -6.01
C GLY A 604 32.82 -18.37 -7.47
N TYR A 605 33.24 -17.26 -8.09
CA TYR A 605 33.96 -17.30 -9.35
C TYR A 605 35.32 -17.98 -9.21
N PHE A 606 36.07 -17.64 -8.16
CA PHE A 606 37.33 -18.31 -7.83
C PHE A 606 37.08 -19.32 -6.73
N MET A 607 37.57 -20.54 -6.90
CA MET A 607 37.42 -21.59 -5.90
C MET A 607 38.75 -22.29 -5.67
N ARG A 608 39.09 -22.57 -4.41
CA ARG A 608 40.20 -23.46 -4.05
C ARG A 608 39.69 -24.47 -3.03
N TRP A 609 40.15 -25.71 -3.08
CA TRP A 609 39.69 -26.74 -2.13
C TRP A 609 40.51 -26.79 -0.84
N ASN A 610 41.76 -26.33 -0.87
CA ASN A 610 42.62 -26.22 0.31
C ASN A 610 43.68 -25.12 0.10
N ARG A 611 44.48 -24.86 1.13
CA ARG A 611 45.51 -23.80 1.10
C ARG A 611 46.61 -24.03 0.04
N ASN A 612 46.93 -25.31 -0.23
CA ASN A 612 48.07 -25.70 -1.05
C ASN A 612 47.69 -25.93 -2.53
N GLU A 613 46.40 -25.96 -2.84
CA GLU A 613 45.86 -26.08 -4.19
C GLU A 613 45.76 -24.69 -4.86
N GLU A 614 45.94 -24.69 -6.19
CA GLU A 614 45.75 -23.49 -6.99
C GLU A 614 44.27 -23.09 -7.06
N TRP A 615 44.02 -21.81 -7.31
CA TRP A 615 42.65 -21.32 -7.53
C TRP A 615 42.11 -21.85 -8.86
N GLU A 616 41.03 -22.62 -8.79
CA GLU A 616 40.22 -23.07 -9.91
C GLU A 616 39.17 -21.99 -10.26
N ASN A 617 38.93 -21.77 -11.56
CA ASN A 617 37.84 -20.92 -12.01
C ASN A 617 36.53 -21.72 -12.09
N CYS A 618 35.44 -21.19 -11.56
CA CYS A 618 34.15 -21.86 -11.54
C CYS A 618 33.44 -21.89 -12.91
N GLY A 619 33.81 -21.00 -13.84
CA GLY A 619 33.26 -20.92 -15.20
C GLY A 619 33.87 -21.95 -16.18
N GLN A 620 33.03 -22.52 -17.06
CA GLN A 620 33.49 -23.34 -18.19
C GLN A 620 34.06 -22.50 -19.35
N SER A 621 33.91 -21.18 -19.32
CA SER A 621 34.61 -20.27 -20.23
C SER A 621 35.41 -19.24 -19.42
N THR A 622 36.64 -19.00 -19.87
CA THR A 622 37.45 -17.84 -19.51
C THR A 622 36.95 -16.55 -20.16
N ASP A 623 35.84 -16.58 -20.88
CA ASP A 623 35.30 -15.41 -21.55
C ASP A 623 34.47 -14.61 -20.56
N PHE A 624 35.09 -13.56 -20.02
CA PHE A 624 34.41 -12.37 -19.52
C PHE A 624 33.69 -11.62 -20.67
N GLY A 625 33.14 -12.32 -21.67
CA GLY A 625 32.38 -11.74 -22.78
C GLY A 625 31.20 -10.93 -22.26
N TRP A 626 30.58 -11.38 -21.16
CA TRP A 626 29.55 -10.62 -20.47
C TRP A 626 30.06 -9.29 -19.87
N ILE A 627 31.33 -9.17 -19.45
CA ILE A 627 31.92 -7.88 -19.01
C ILE A 627 32.01 -6.93 -20.20
N GLN A 628 32.44 -7.43 -21.36
CA GLN A 628 32.50 -6.64 -22.59
C GLN A 628 31.12 -6.16 -23.06
N ILE A 629 30.06 -6.83 -22.62
CA ILE A 629 28.67 -6.48 -22.87
C ILE A 629 28.12 -5.53 -21.78
N ALA A 630 28.43 -5.78 -20.51
CA ALA A 630 27.91 -5.03 -19.36
C ALA A 630 28.63 -3.70 -19.12
N GLU A 631 29.95 -3.64 -19.32
CA GLU A 631 30.76 -2.45 -19.08
C GLU A 631 30.34 -1.26 -19.98
N PRO A 632 30.09 -1.41 -21.30
CA PRO A 632 29.58 -0.31 -22.11
C PRO A 632 28.22 0.21 -21.64
N VAL A 633 27.34 -0.68 -21.19
CA VAL A 633 26.03 -0.30 -20.63
C VAL A 633 26.22 0.50 -19.35
N MET A 634 27.02 0.00 -18.39
CA MET A 634 27.30 0.74 -17.16
C MET A 634 27.99 2.08 -17.42
N LYS A 635 28.91 2.16 -18.40
CA LYS A 635 29.57 3.41 -18.79
C LYS A 635 28.58 4.44 -19.31
N LEU A 636 27.64 4.04 -20.17
CA LEU A 636 26.59 4.92 -20.69
C LEU A 636 25.81 5.60 -19.55
N TYR A 637 25.38 4.83 -18.55
CA TYR A 637 24.67 5.37 -17.41
C TYR A 637 25.58 6.15 -16.45
N THR A 638 26.86 5.79 -16.35
CA THR A 638 27.83 6.55 -15.54
C THR A 638 28.08 7.93 -16.12
N GLU A 639 28.24 8.03 -17.44
CA GLU A 639 28.38 9.32 -18.15
C GLU A 639 27.13 10.18 -18.03
N ALA A 640 25.94 9.56 -18.01
CA ALA A 640 24.67 10.24 -17.85
C ALA A 640 24.33 10.62 -16.39
N THR A 641 25.05 10.08 -15.39
CA THR A 641 24.69 10.22 -13.97
C THR A 641 25.84 10.81 -13.17
N ASP A 642 25.76 12.12 -12.89
CA ASP A 642 26.71 12.80 -12.02
C ASP A 642 26.70 12.22 -10.60
N GLY A 643 27.89 12.08 -10.00
CA GLY A 643 28.07 11.43 -8.69
C GLY A 643 28.02 9.89 -8.73
N SER A 644 28.03 9.26 -9.91
CA SER A 644 28.13 7.80 -10.05
C SER A 644 29.54 7.33 -10.44
N SER A 645 29.87 6.07 -10.15
CA SER A 645 31.16 5.47 -10.52
C SER A 645 31.05 3.97 -10.74
N ILE A 646 31.96 3.41 -11.55
CA ILE A 646 32.07 1.97 -11.76
C ILE A 646 33.28 1.44 -11.00
N GLU A 647 33.05 0.43 -10.16
CA GLU A 647 34.09 -0.40 -9.58
C GLU A 647 34.17 -1.71 -10.37
N VAL A 648 35.31 -1.92 -11.04
CA VAL A 648 35.63 -3.18 -11.72
C VAL A 648 36.33 -4.12 -10.74
N LYS A 649 35.68 -5.26 -10.45
CA LYS A 649 36.28 -6.39 -9.71
C LYS A 649 36.73 -7.47 -10.70
N GLU A 650 37.48 -8.47 -10.24
CA GLU A 650 37.96 -9.54 -11.13
C GLU A 650 36.82 -10.39 -11.70
N SER A 651 35.72 -10.56 -10.97
CA SER A 651 34.55 -11.32 -11.44
C SER A 651 33.21 -10.60 -11.33
N ALA A 652 33.18 -9.30 -11.07
CA ALA A 652 31.95 -8.54 -10.93
C ALA A 652 32.15 -7.08 -11.36
N LEU A 653 31.06 -6.46 -11.83
CA LEU A 653 31.00 -5.04 -12.10
C LEU A 653 30.00 -4.42 -11.14
N VAL A 654 30.41 -3.38 -10.42
CA VAL A 654 29.54 -2.65 -9.49
C VAL A 654 29.44 -1.21 -9.94
N TRP A 655 28.22 -0.75 -10.16
CA TRP A 655 27.92 0.65 -10.38
C TRP A 655 27.42 1.27 -9.08
N HIS A 656 28.13 2.29 -8.59
CA HIS A 656 27.83 3.03 -7.36
C HIS A 656 27.15 4.35 -7.71
N TYR A 657 26.07 4.68 -7.01
CA TYR A 657 25.34 5.94 -7.18
C TYR A 657 25.01 6.63 -5.85
N GLN A 658 25.76 6.32 -4.80
CA GLN A 658 25.56 6.88 -3.46
C GLN A 658 25.70 8.40 -3.44
N ASP A 659 26.60 8.95 -4.24
CA ASP A 659 26.87 10.39 -4.32
C ASP A 659 26.05 11.09 -5.42
N ALA A 660 25.21 10.33 -6.15
CA ALA A 660 24.29 10.88 -7.15
C ALA A 660 23.04 11.48 -6.49
N GLU A 661 22.33 12.35 -7.23
CA GLU A 661 21.02 12.84 -6.78
C GLU A 661 20.08 11.65 -6.53
N PRO A 662 19.51 11.47 -5.32
CA PRO A 662 18.83 10.22 -4.95
C PRO A 662 17.70 9.79 -5.89
N GLY A 663 16.94 10.74 -6.43
CA GLY A 663 15.84 10.46 -7.35
C GLY A 663 16.30 10.02 -8.73
N PHE A 664 17.29 10.70 -9.29
CA PHE A 664 17.87 10.45 -10.59
C PHE A 664 18.78 9.22 -10.57
N GLY A 665 19.66 9.10 -9.58
CA GLY A 665 20.53 7.93 -9.37
C GLY A 665 19.74 6.63 -9.23
N SER A 666 18.64 6.64 -8.45
CA SER A 666 17.75 5.46 -8.33
C SER A 666 16.98 5.15 -9.62
N ALA A 667 16.56 6.17 -10.38
CA ALA A 667 15.91 5.96 -11.67
C ALA A 667 16.88 5.36 -12.70
N GLN A 668 18.10 5.90 -12.79
CA GLN A 668 19.18 5.39 -13.63
C GLN A 668 19.59 3.98 -13.20
N ALA A 669 19.64 3.70 -11.90
CA ALA A 669 19.88 2.35 -11.36
C ALA A 669 18.84 1.34 -11.85
N LYS A 670 17.55 1.72 -11.83
CA LYS A 670 16.46 0.84 -12.27
C LYS A 670 16.49 0.61 -13.78
N GLU A 671 16.69 1.66 -14.57
CA GLU A 671 16.79 1.53 -16.02
C GLU A 671 18.01 0.70 -16.42
N MET A 672 19.16 0.94 -15.75
CA MET A 672 20.36 0.12 -15.91
C MET A 672 20.10 -1.34 -15.54
N LEU A 673 19.41 -1.61 -14.43
CA LEU A 673 19.05 -2.95 -14.00
C LEU A 673 18.26 -3.67 -15.10
N ASP A 674 17.17 -3.07 -15.58
CA ASP A 674 16.32 -3.64 -16.64
C ASP A 674 17.09 -3.86 -17.95
N HIS A 675 17.96 -2.90 -18.32
CA HIS A 675 18.80 -2.98 -19.52
C HIS A 675 19.83 -4.12 -19.41
N LEU A 676 20.54 -4.19 -18.28
CA LEU A 676 21.52 -5.25 -18.02
C LEU A 676 20.84 -6.62 -17.93
N GLU A 677 19.66 -6.75 -17.28
CA GLU A 677 18.91 -8.00 -17.22
C GLU A 677 18.47 -8.47 -18.62
N SER A 678 18.03 -7.55 -19.49
CA SER A 678 17.65 -7.88 -20.86
C SER A 678 18.84 -8.33 -21.71
N VAL A 679 19.98 -7.67 -21.58
CA VAL A 679 21.15 -7.91 -22.43
C VAL A 679 21.95 -9.13 -21.93
N LEU A 680 21.94 -9.39 -20.63
CA LEU A 680 22.63 -10.52 -20.00
C LEU A 680 21.72 -11.73 -19.77
N ALA A 681 20.49 -11.74 -20.31
CA ALA A 681 19.51 -12.81 -20.09
C ALA A 681 20.00 -14.22 -20.47
N ASN A 682 20.92 -14.31 -21.43
CA ASN A 682 21.52 -15.58 -21.90
C ASN A 682 22.92 -15.84 -21.31
N GLU A 683 23.43 -14.92 -20.50
CA GLU A 683 24.76 -15.03 -19.87
C GLU A 683 24.64 -15.65 -18.47
N PRO A 684 25.68 -16.36 -17.97
CA PRO A 684 25.65 -17.03 -16.67
C PRO A 684 25.87 -16.06 -15.49
N VAL A 685 25.27 -14.86 -15.55
CA VAL A 685 25.41 -13.79 -14.55
C VAL A 685 24.05 -13.27 -14.10
N ALA A 686 23.99 -12.81 -12.86
CA ALA A 686 22.81 -12.16 -12.28
C ALA A 686 23.10 -10.67 -12.09
N VAL A 687 22.11 -9.85 -12.44
CA VAL A 687 22.11 -8.42 -12.13
C VAL A 687 21.29 -8.22 -10.85
N LYS A 688 21.84 -7.48 -9.89
CA LYS A 688 21.18 -7.25 -8.60
C LYS A 688 21.28 -5.78 -8.23
N SER A 689 20.16 -5.24 -7.78
CA SER A 689 20.09 -3.92 -7.15
C SER A 689 20.35 -4.05 -5.64
N GLY A 690 21.18 -3.16 -5.12
CA GLY A 690 21.46 -2.99 -3.69
C GLY A 690 21.28 -1.55 -3.26
N GLN A 691 21.52 -1.28 -1.97
CA GLN A 691 21.44 0.08 -1.46
C GLN A 691 22.53 0.95 -2.10
N PHE A 692 22.11 1.87 -2.97
CA PHE A 692 22.99 2.75 -3.75
C PHE A 692 23.94 2.07 -4.75
N ILE A 693 23.68 0.80 -5.10
CA ILE A 693 24.50 0.06 -6.06
C ILE A 693 23.66 -0.78 -7.04
N VAL A 694 24.22 -1.01 -8.24
CA VAL A 694 23.80 -2.07 -9.17
C VAL A 694 25.01 -2.96 -9.43
N GLU A 695 24.89 -4.25 -9.14
CA GLU A 695 25.99 -5.22 -9.25
C GLU A 695 25.64 -6.31 -10.27
N VAL A 696 26.50 -6.51 -11.26
CA VAL A 696 26.49 -7.67 -12.15
C VAL A 696 27.53 -8.65 -11.65
N LYS A 697 27.08 -9.87 -11.32
CA LYS A 697 27.94 -10.91 -10.77
C LYS A 697 27.49 -12.32 -11.17
N PRO A 698 28.40 -13.30 -11.20
CA PRO A 698 28.05 -14.71 -11.28
C PRO A 698 27.09 -15.11 -10.14
N SER A 699 26.13 -15.99 -10.44
CA SER A 699 25.17 -16.45 -9.44
C SER A 699 25.82 -17.38 -8.40
N LYS A 700 25.67 -17.06 -7.10
CA LYS A 700 26.14 -17.92 -5.98
C LYS A 700 25.54 -19.33 -6.03
N GLY A 701 24.35 -19.50 -6.62
CA GLY A 701 23.68 -20.81 -6.75
C GLY A 701 24.46 -21.82 -7.58
N LEU A 702 25.26 -21.36 -8.56
CA LEU A 702 26.11 -22.22 -9.41
C LEU A 702 27.29 -22.81 -8.64
N VAL A 703 27.76 -22.12 -7.60
CA VAL A 703 28.90 -22.53 -6.77
C VAL A 703 28.54 -23.76 -5.95
N ALA A 704 27.39 -23.71 -5.26
CA ALA A 704 26.87 -24.85 -4.51
C ALA A 704 26.69 -26.07 -5.42
N HIS A 705 26.16 -25.87 -6.63
CA HIS A 705 26.03 -26.92 -7.63
C HIS A 705 27.38 -27.50 -8.07
N LYS A 706 28.38 -26.65 -8.35
CA LYS A 706 29.72 -27.07 -8.77
C LYS A 706 30.44 -27.86 -7.68
N ILE A 707 30.42 -27.37 -6.43
CA ILE A 707 31.02 -28.07 -5.28
C ILE A 707 30.44 -29.49 -5.16
N LEU A 708 29.10 -29.62 -5.18
CA LEU A 708 28.43 -30.90 -5.03
C LEU A 708 28.67 -31.83 -6.24
N SER A 709 28.72 -31.27 -7.45
CA SER A 709 29.04 -32.03 -8.67
C SER A 709 30.48 -32.56 -8.65
N SER A 710 31.45 -31.74 -8.28
CA SER A 710 32.86 -32.14 -8.16
C SER A 710 33.08 -33.15 -7.03
N MET A 711 32.32 -33.06 -5.92
CA MET A 711 32.32 -34.09 -4.88
C MET A 711 31.84 -35.46 -5.42
N ARG A 712 30.76 -35.46 -6.23
CA ARG A 712 30.25 -36.66 -6.90
C ARG A 712 31.28 -37.26 -7.86
N GLU A 713 31.94 -36.44 -8.67
CA GLU A 713 32.99 -36.87 -9.61
C GLU A 713 34.21 -37.48 -8.90
N LYS A 714 34.60 -36.93 -7.75
CA LYS A 714 35.64 -37.48 -6.87
C LYS A 714 35.20 -38.74 -6.10
N GLY A 715 34.04 -39.32 -6.44
CA GLY A 715 33.52 -40.56 -5.86
C GLY A 715 32.93 -40.42 -4.45
N ARG A 716 32.69 -39.19 -3.97
CA ARG A 716 32.20 -38.90 -2.61
C ARG A 716 30.91 -38.09 -2.67
N ARG A 717 29.75 -38.73 -2.83
CA ARG A 717 28.45 -38.05 -2.74
C ARG A 717 28.23 -37.53 -1.32
N ALA A 718 27.71 -36.31 -1.18
CA ALA A 718 27.40 -35.76 0.13
C ALA A 718 26.15 -36.47 0.70
N ASP A 719 26.24 -36.97 1.94
CA ASP A 719 25.14 -37.54 2.71
C ASP A 719 24.64 -36.61 3.83
N PHE A 720 25.19 -35.39 3.91
CA PHE A 720 24.74 -34.27 4.74
C PHE A 720 25.08 -32.95 4.04
N VAL A 721 24.14 -32.01 3.98
CA VAL A 721 24.38 -30.66 3.42
C VAL A 721 23.90 -29.59 4.40
N MET A 722 24.76 -28.64 4.76
CA MET A 722 24.38 -27.45 5.53
C MET A 722 24.80 -26.20 4.77
N CYS A 723 23.93 -25.19 4.72
CA CYS A 723 24.15 -23.90 4.09
C CYS A 723 23.71 -22.80 5.04
N ILE A 724 24.58 -21.87 5.40
CA ILE A 724 24.26 -20.73 6.26
C ILE A 724 24.57 -19.43 5.53
N GLY A 725 23.64 -18.47 5.54
CA GLY A 725 23.82 -17.14 4.93
C GLY A 725 23.04 -16.06 5.68
N ASP A 726 23.36 -14.80 5.44
CA ASP A 726 22.82 -13.65 6.17
C ASP A 726 22.32 -12.52 5.26
N ASP A 727 22.48 -12.60 3.94
CA ASP A 727 22.09 -11.52 3.05
C ASP A 727 21.17 -11.96 1.88
N ARG A 728 20.64 -10.99 1.13
CA ARG A 728 19.76 -11.24 -0.03
C ARG A 728 20.46 -12.02 -1.15
N SER A 729 21.80 -12.01 -1.19
CA SER A 729 22.57 -12.73 -2.20
C SER A 729 22.71 -14.23 -1.89
N ASP A 730 22.46 -14.63 -0.64
CA ASP A 730 22.44 -16.04 -0.21
C ASP A 730 21.13 -16.76 -0.56
N GLU A 731 20.07 -16.00 -0.85
CA GLU A 731 18.76 -16.53 -1.25
C GLU A 731 18.84 -17.43 -2.51
N ASP A 732 19.71 -17.05 -3.46
CA ASP A 732 19.96 -17.83 -4.68
C ASP A 732 20.71 -19.15 -4.35
N MET A 733 21.50 -19.17 -3.27
CA MET A 733 22.17 -20.37 -2.76
C MET A 733 21.18 -21.31 -2.08
N PHE A 734 20.26 -20.78 -1.25
CA PHE A 734 19.20 -21.58 -0.62
C PHE A 734 18.26 -22.20 -1.65
N GLU A 735 17.91 -21.46 -2.70
CA GLU A 735 17.08 -21.95 -3.80
C GLU A 735 17.82 -23.00 -4.64
N GLY A 736 19.08 -22.76 -5.00
CA GLY A 736 19.91 -23.71 -5.73
C GLY A 736 20.07 -25.04 -4.99
N ILE A 737 20.27 -24.99 -3.67
CA ILE A 737 20.40 -26.17 -2.80
C ILE A 737 19.07 -26.92 -2.63
N SER A 738 17.93 -26.23 -2.74
CA SER A 738 16.61 -26.84 -2.58
C SER A 738 16.06 -27.45 -3.87
N SER A 739 16.41 -26.87 -5.03
CA SER A 739 15.87 -27.23 -6.34
C SER A 739 16.74 -28.21 -7.14
N VAL A 740 18.06 -28.04 -7.15
CA VAL A 740 18.99 -28.77 -8.05
C VAL A 740 19.68 -29.96 -7.37
N THR A 741 19.60 -30.04 -6.05
CA THR A 741 20.51 -30.89 -5.26
C THR A 741 20.07 -32.34 -5.10
N ARG A 742 18.79 -32.67 -5.35
CA ARG A 742 18.28 -34.05 -5.16
C ARG A 742 19.01 -35.11 -5.98
N ASP A 743 19.55 -34.72 -7.14
CA ASP A 743 20.26 -35.64 -8.06
C ASP A 743 21.78 -35.70 -7.82
N LEU A 744 22.32 -34.76 -7.03
CA LEU A 744 23.76 -34.62 -6.76
C LEU A 744 24.18 -35.18 -5.40
N VAL A 745 23.26 -35.27 -4.44
CA VAL A 745 23.51 -35.80 -3.09
C VAL A 745 23.01 -37.23 -2.95
N SER A 746 23.38 -37.89 -1.85
CA SER A 746 22.87 -39.23 -1.54
C SER A 746 21.36 -39.21 -1.31
N PRO A 747 20.60 -40.20 -1.80
CA PRO A 747 19.15 -40.26 -1.58
C PRO A 747 18.81 -40.22 -0.09
N GLY A 748 17.97 -39.27 0.33
CA GLY A 748 17.57 -39.08 1.73
C GLY A 748 18.56 -38.29 2.60
N ALA A 749 19.58 -37.66 2.01
CA ALA A 749 20.51 -36.80 2.73
C ALA A 749 19.78 -35.62 3.40
N PRO A 750 19.97 -35.36 4.71
CA PRO A 750 19.45 -34.18 5.37
C PRO A 750 20.11 -32.90 4.82
N ILE A 751 19.28 -31.93 4.44
CA ILE A 751 19.68 -30.62 3.91
C ILE A 751 19.19 -29.52 4.88
N PHE A 752 20.13 -28.69 5.35
CA PHE A 752 19.88 -27.60 6.28
C PHE A 752 20.27 -26.26 5.65
N ALA A 753 19.32 -25.57 5.01
CA ALA A 753 19.48 -24.20 4.54
C ALA A 753 19.00 -23.21 5.63
N CYS A 754 19.89 -22.36 6.11
CA CYS A 754 19.71 -21.55 7.31
C CYS A 754 20.02 -20.07 7.06
N THR A 755 19.14 -19.17 7.46
CA THR A 755 19.42 -17.73 7.46
C THR A 755 19.82 -17.23 8.86
N VAL A 756 20.70 -16.24 8.94
CA VAL A 756 21.07 -15.60 10.23
C VAL A 756 20.11 -14.44 10.52
N GLY A 757 19.47 -14.48 11.67
CA GLY A 757 18.43 -13.56 12.12
C GLY A 757 17.02 -13.99 11.71
N GLN A 758 16.02 -13.56 12.49
CA GLN A 758 14.60 -13.79 12.19
C GLN A 758 14.09 -12.83 11.12
N LYS A 759 14.28 -13.20 9.85
CA LYS A 759 13.85 -12.41 8.69
C LYS A 759 13.24 -13.28 7.59
N PRO A 760 12.42 -12.70 6.69
CA PRO A 760 11.95 -13.40 5.51
C PRO A 760 13.13 -13.94 4.70
N SER A 761 13.08 -15.23 4.35
CA SER A 761 14.12 -15.93 3.60
C SER A 761 13.54 -17.18 2.93
N LYS A 762 14.14 -17.63 1.83
CA LYS A 762 13.92 -18.94 1.18
C LYS A 762 14.56 -20.08 1.98
N ALA A 763 15.43 -19.78 2.95
CA ALA A 763 15.97 -20.76 3.88
C ALA A 763 14.85 -21.40 4.70
N ARG A 764 15.00 -22.70 5.01
CA ARG A 764 14.04 -23.44 5.83
C ARG A 764 14.26 -23.23 7.33
N TYR A 765 15.46 -22.87 7.74
CA TYR A 765 15.84 -22.71 9.14
C TYR A 765 16.41 -21.32 9.42
N TYR A 766 16.45 -20.93 10.70
CA TYR A 766 17.20 -19.75 11.13
C TYR A 766 18.04 -20.00 12.38
N LEU A 767 19.06 -19.17 12.53
CA LEU A 767 19.88 -18.98 13.74
C LEU A 767 19.68 -17.53 14.20
N ASP A 768 19.59 -17.26 15.50
CA ASP A 768 19.21 -15.92 15.98
C ASP A 768 20.26 -14.85 15.68
N ASP A 769 21.54 -15.20 15.78
CA ASP A 769 22.66 -14.29 15.54
C ASP A 769 23.94 -15.05 15.14
N THR A 770 25.02 -14.31 14.95
CA THR A 770 26.33 -14.87 14.62
C THR A 770 26.96 -15.69 15.76
N ALA A 771 26.56 -15.48 17.02
CA ALA A 771 27.04 -16.28 18.14
C ALA A 771 26.41 -17.68 18.15
N GLU A 772 25.14 -17.80 17.74
CA GLU A 772 24.50 -19.12 17.53
C GLU A 772 25.10 -19.90 16.38
N VAL A 773 25.55 -19.21 15.31
CA VAL A 773 26.34 -19.83 14.23
C VAL A 773 27.60 -20.46 14.82
N VAL A 774 28.39 -19.69 15.57
CA VAL A 774 29.62 -20.20 16.22
C VAL A 774 29.34 -21.35 17.18
N THR A 775 28.25 -21.29 17.96
CA THR A 775 27.86 -22.35 18.90
C THR A 775 27.48 -23.63 18.17
N THR A 776 26.75 -23.52 17.07
CA THR A 776 26.40 -24.64 16.21
C THR A 776 27.63 -25.31 15.63
N LEU A 777 28.59 -24.52 15.15
CA LEU A 777 29.85 -25.02 14.60
C LEU A 777 30.72 -25.72 15.64
N LYS A 778 30.78 -25.17 16.87
CA LYS A 778 31.46 -25.83 18.00
C LYS A 778 30.83 -27.17 18.34
N ALA A 779 29.50 -27.25 18.43
CA ALA A 779 28.81 -28.51 18.70
C ALA A 779 29.07 -29.58 17.61
N LEU A 780 29.13 -29.17 16.34
CA LEU A 780 29.50 -30.07 15.24
C LEU A 780 30.97 -30.50 15.29
N ALA A 781 31.86 -29.64 15.76
CA ALA A 781 33.28 -29.97 15.98
C ALA A 781 33.44 -31.00 17.11
N ASP A 782 32.79 -30.77 18.26
CA ASP A 782 32.82 -31.66 19.43
C ASP A 782 32.29 -33.06 19.07
N ALA A 783 31.18 -33.14 18.32
CA ALA A 783 30.62 -34.40 17.84
C ALA A 783 31.57 -35.17 16.90
N SER A 784 32.47 -34.46 16.20
CA SER A 784 33.48 -35.08 15.35
C SER A 784 34.66 -35.66 16.16
N GLU A 785 34.92 -35.18 17.38
CA GLU A 785 35.98 -35.70 18.25
C GLU A 785 35.56 -37.01 18.93
N TYR A 786 34.30 -37.11 19.38
CA TYR A 786 33.74 -38.32 20.02
C TYR A 786 33.66 -39.56 19.11
N GLN A 787 33.66 -39.39 17.78
CA GLN A 787 33.70 -40.52 16.83
C GLN A 787 35.10 -41.14 16.65
N SER A 788 36.10 -40.70 17.40
CA SER A 788 37.46 -41.26 17.37
C SER A 788 37.81 -42.02 18.67
N PRO A 789 37.47 -43.31 18.85
CA PRO A 789 38.03 -44.10 19.94
C PRO A 789 39.22 -44.96 19.49
N SER A 790 40.34 -44.78 20.20
CA SER A 790 41.33 -45.80 20.60
C SER A 790 41.80 -46.83 19.55
N SER A 791 42.94 -46.60 18.91
CA SER A 791 43.81 -47.66 18.40
C SER A 791 45.26 -47.41 18.82
N SER A 792 45.55 -47.57 20.10
CA SER A 792 46.92 -47.71 20.61
C SER A 792 46.89 -48.41 21.97
N SER A 793 46.80 -49.73 21.95
CA SER A 793 47.22 -50.57 23.08
C SER A 793 47.68 -51.92 22.53
N GLU A 794 49.00 -52.10 22.56
CA GLU A 794 49.72 -53.32 22.94
C GLU A 794 49.39 -54.62 22.19
N ASP A 795 50.37 -55.07 21.38
CA ASP A 795 50.64 -56.50 21.21
C ASP A 795 52.16 -56.67 20.99
N GLU A 796 52.93 -56.55 22.08
CA GLU A 796 54.23 -57.23 22.21
C GLU A 796 53.94 -58.66 22.70
N GLY A 797 53.98 -59.62 21.79
CA GLY A 797 53.97 -61.04 22.09
C GLY A 797 55.26 -61.70 21.60
N GLU A 798 56.28 -61.73 22.45
CA GLU A 798 57.35 -62.73 22.37
C GLU A 798 56.77 -64.13 22.62
N GLY A 799 57.22 -65.14 21.87
CA GLY A 799 57.40 -66.49 22.42
C GLY A 799 56.88 -67.69 21.62
N SER A 800 57.84 -68.36 20.98
CA SER A 800 57.96 -69.83 20.79
C SER A 800 57.14 -70.54 19.69
N SER A 801 57.82 -70.84 18.57
CA SER A 801 58.29 -72.19 18.18
C SER A 801 59.13 -72.09 16.92
#